data_AF-A0A7V5QBN6-F1
#
_entry.id   AF-A0A7V5QBN6-F1
#
_cell.length_a   1.000
_cell.length_b   1.000
_cell.length_c   1.000
_cell.angle_alpha   90.00
_cell.angle_beta   90.00
_cell.angle_gamma   90.00
#
_symmetry.space_group_name_H-M   'P 1'
#
loop_
_entity.id
_entity.type
_entity.pdbx_description
1 polymer ?
#
loop_
_entity_poly.entity_id
_entity_poly.type
_entity_poly.pdbx_seq_one_letter_code
_entity_poly.pdbx_strand_id
1 'polypeptide(L)'
;PNIWPLYLYLLFVTGAAFFTASLRGWLWLAVSSSMGAVAWGFLWNATQWKPGDVYASALYVLILTGLALFFLKMDAAQGQSRNESDWRHQDWPVIGILAGISLLAAALLRLDAYSNLSLGIFSLMLAVHLASAWRWRGLNALAAWAGLLCGFAYLGWHVPALLDTLREYDRFFGFAPPAPSALERFLIAGAGFALAFAGIGFAAVKTRSALEYWTAASVLTPLVILIYAYLQATQFEQSIPFGLAGIGLAALFTGMAETLNRDIEADTRRAWNTGIYTAAAFAALALAFTMILEKGWLTVAIALLCPAMAFVESRRPVPVLRKLAAGMAAIVVARLIYQPLITETPGTMPIFNWLLYAYGVPILAFAASAVIFLRKGDDLYVQVFEIAAIAFTTVLIGLEVRHLLYNGNVVSERFDLTEMSIHTLSWAGLSLGLNRLGSWRKRVVLSYASLVLGGAGIISTMGVHLLLLNPLFTNDTIGSGPVFNQLILAYLLPGLLYGLISLTGKDVRHPYYLRAAGIVALVMAFAYLSLEIRALFQSHGLLGLQRATSDAEMYSYSAIWLLYGLALLGAGVMTRTRALRYASFAVVMLSVSKVFLFDMSNLTGIFRALSFIGLGAVLIGIGYVYQRLVFPAHNEDEGDGPAAPAGNEGAESRPDETKE
;
A
#
# COMPACT_ATOMS: atom_id res chain seq x y z
N PRO A 1 -14.45 -56.24 11.07
CA PRO A 1 -13.90 -55.69 12.34
C PRO A 1 -14.97 -54.95 13.14
N ASN A 2 -14.97 -55.06 14.47
CA ASN A 2 -15.89 -54.36 15.37
C ASN A 2 -15.11 -53.30 16.18
N ILE A 3 -15.65 -52.09 16.28
CA ILE A 3 -14.99 -50.94 16.92
C ILE A 3 -14.87 -51.13 18.44
N TRP A 4 -15.85 -51.77 19.08
CA TRP A 4 -15.92 -51.87 20.54
C TRP A 4 -14.75 -52.67 21.13
N PRO A 5 -14.44 -53.90 20.67
CA PRO A 5 -13.30 -54.65 21.20
C PRO A 5 -11.96 -53.92 20.99
N LEU A 6 -11.80 -53.25 19.84
CA LEU A 6 -10.57 -52.52 19.53
C LEU A 6 -10.37 -51.34 20.50
N TYR A 7 -11.39 -50.50 20.69
CA TYR A 7 -11.28 -49.35 21.58
C TYR A 7 -11.15 -49.75 23.04
N LEU A 8 -11.85 -50.79 23.50
CA LEU A 8 -11.64 -51.32 24.85
C LEU A 8 -10.21 -51.82 25.06
N TYR A 9 -9.64 -52.53 24.08
CA TYR A 9 -8.25 -52.97 24.13
C TYR A 9 -7.28 -51.77 24.17
N LEU A 10 -7.45 -50.78 23.29
CA LEU A 10 -6.60 -49.59 23.27
C LEU A 10 -6.70 -48.78 24.56
N LEU A 11 -7.89 -48.63 25.14
CA LEU A 11 -8.10 -47.96 26.42
C LEU A 11 -7.40 -48.69 27.57
N PHE A 12 -7.49 -50.02 27.60
CA PHE A 12 -6.80 -50.82 28.62
C PHE A 12 -5.29 -50.66 28.53
N VAL A 13 -4.71 -50.81 27.33
CA VAL A 13 -3.27 -50.66 27.10
C VAL A 13 -2.81 -49.24 27.43
N THR A 14 -3.54 -48.22 26.99
CA THR A 14 -3.19 -46.81 27.25
C THR A 14 -3.31 -46.46 28.72
N GLY A 15 -4.36 -46.94 29.41
CA GLY A 15 -4.56 -46.75 30.84
C GLY A 15 -3.45 -47.41 31.67
N ALA A 16 -3.08 -48.65 31.35
CA ALA A 16 -1.96 -49.35 32.00
C ALA A 16 -0.62 -48.61 31.79
N ALA A 17 -0.39 -48.11 30.57
CA ALA A 17 0.79 -47.31 30.25
C ALA A 17 0.81 -45.99 31.02
N PHE A 18 -0.30 -45.26 31.11
CA PHE A 18 -0.40 -44.02 31.89
C PHE A 18 -0.21 -44.25 33.39
N PHE A 19 -0.79 -45.33 33.93
CA PHE A 19 -0.59 -45.68 35.33
C PHE A 19 0.88 -46.04 35.64
N THR A 20 1.52 -46.80 34.75
CA THR A 20 2.95 -47.13 34.89
C THR A 20 3.83 -45.89 34.74
N ALA A 21 3.52 -45.04 33.75
CA ALA A 21 4.21 -43.79 33.51
C ALA A 21 4.08 -42.84 34.70
N SER A 22 2.90 -42.76 35.33
CA SER A 22 2.70 -41.92 36.50
C SER A 22 3.43 -42.45 37.73
N LEU A 23 3.60 -43.76 37.91
CA LEU A 23 4.38 -44.32 39.02
C LEU A 23 5.90 -44.16 38.85
N ARG A 24 6.40 -44.18 37.61
CA ARG A 24 7.84 -44.20 37.30
C ARG A 24 8.38 -42.87 36.76
N GLY A 25 7.53 -41.88 36.49
CA GLY A 25 7.91 -40.62 35.83
C GLY A 25 8.32 -40.79 34.36
N TRP A 26 7.84 -41.84 33.70
CA TRP A 26 8.25 -42.17 32.32
C TRP A 26 7.40 -41.45 31.28
N LEU A 27 7.68 -40.16 31.06
CA LEU A 27 6.96 -39.33 30.09
C LEU A 27 6.96 -39.90 28.67
N TRP A 28 8.05 -40.52 28.23
CA TRP A 28 8.13 -41.15 26.91
C TRP A 28 7.09 -42.27 26.74
N LEU A 29 6.79 -43.02 27.80
CA LEU A 29 5.81 -44.10 27.77
C LEU A 29 4.40 -43.52 27.61
N ALA A 30 4.07 -42.45 28.34
CA ALA A 30 2.79 -41.76 28.20
C ALA A 30 2.63 -41.12 26.80
N VAL A 31 3.65 -40.46 26.27
CA VAL A 31 3.58 -39.90 24.91
C VAL A 31 3.41 -41.00 23.87
N SER A 32 4.21 -42.07 23.93
CA SER A 32 4.14 -43.15 22.94
C SER A 32 2.81 -43.91 22.97
N SER A 33 2.25 -44.18 24.15
CA SER A 33 0.94 -44.83 24.28
C SER A 33 -0.18 -43.94 23.76
N SER A 34 -0.15 -42.64 24.06
CA SER A 34 -1.11 -41.66 23.54
C SER A 34 -1.04 -41.54 22.02
N MET A 35 0.17 -41.46 21.46
CA MET A 35 0.38 -41.43 20.00
C MET A 35 -0.20 -42.68 19.34
N GLY A 36 0.03 -43.87 19.92
CA GLY A 36 -0.55 -45.12 19.42
C GLY A 36 -2.07 -45.12 19.49
N ALA A 37 -2.65 -44.69 20.61
CA ALA A 37 -4.10 -44.60 20.79
C ALA A 37 -4.77 -43.62 19.80
N VAL A 38 -4.14 -42.48 19.56
CA VAL A 38 -4.60 -41.46 18.60
C VAL A 38 -4.46 -41.96 17.16
N ALA A 39 -3.30 -42.54 16.81
CA ALA A 39 -3.05 -43.07 15.47
C ALA A 39 -4.03 -44.19 15.10
N TRP A 40 -4.33 -45.10 16.03
CA TRP A 40 -5.32 -46.15 15.81
C TRP A 40 -6.75 -45.60 15.65
N GLY A 41 -7.11 -44.55 16.42
CA GLY A 41 -8.38 -43.86 16.24
C GLY A 41 -8.51 -43.24 14.83
N PHE A 42 -7.46 -42.57 14.35
CA PHE A 42 -7.43 -42.03 12.99
C PHE A 42 -7.46 -43.13 11.91
N LEU A 43 -6.74 -44.22 12.11
CA LEU A 43 -6.73 -45.34 11.17
C LEU A 43 -8.12 -45.98 11.05
N TRP A 44 -8.82 -46.15 12.18
CA TRP A 44 -10.20 -46.62 12.17
C TRP A 44 -11.12 -45.66 11.38
N ASN A 45 -11.08 -44.38 11.74
CA ASN A 45 -11.84 -43.31 11.11
C ASN A 45 -11.60 -43.24 9.59
N ALA A 46 -10.38 -43.49 9.13
CA ALA A 46 -10.01 -43.42 7.71
C ALA A 46 -10.40 -44.67 6.90
N THR A 47 -10.46 -45.85 7.52
CA THR A 47 -10.53 -47.12 6.77
C THR A 47 -11.78 -47.95 7.04
N GLN A 48 -12.43 -47.79 8.19
CA GLN A 48 -13.51 -48.68 8.66
C GLN A 48 -14.75 -47.94 9.18
N TRP A 49 -14.79 -46.61 9.12
CA TRP A 49 -15.85 -45.78 9.70
C TRP A 49 -17.26 -46.17 9.23
N LYS A 50 -18.19 -46.27 10.19
CA LYS A 50 -19.64 -46.45 9.95
C LYS A 50 -20.45 -45.46 10.79
N PRO A 51 -21.64 -45.01 10.35
CA PRO A 51 -22.47 -44.07 11.12
C PRO A 51 -22.79 -44.51 12.57
N GLY A 52 -22.86 -45.82 12.84
CA GLY A 52 -23.09 -46.34 14.20
C GLY A 52 -21.87 -46.25 15.14
N ASP A 53 -20.68 -45.98 14.61
CA ASP A 53 -19.43 -45.93 15.36
C ASP A 53 -19.26 -44.66 16.19
N VAL A 54 -20.14 -43.67 16.00
CA VAL A 54 -20.11 -42.37 16.67
C VAL A 54 -20.11 -42.51 18.18
N TYR A 55 -20.97 -43.38 18.73
CA TYR A 55 -21.06 -43.59 20.19
C TYR A 55 -19.81 -44.24 20.77
N ALA A 56 -19.23 -45.22 20.06
CA ALA A 56 -18.01 -45.87 20.50
C ALA A 56 -16.81 -44.90 20.44
N SER A 57 -16.71 -44.11 19.38
CA SER A 57 -15.66 -43.09 19.20
C SER A 57 -15.80 -41.93 20.19
N ALA A 58 -17.03 -41.52 20.48
CA ALA A 58 -17.35 -40.56 21.54
C ALA A 58 -16.82 -41.04 22.89
N LEU A 59 -17.22 -42.24 23.30
CA LEU A 59 -16.81 -42.81 24.58
C LEU A 59 -15.28 -43.00 24.65
N TYR A 60 -14.68 -43.45 23.54
CA TYR A 60 -13.23 -43.62 23.43
C TYR A 60 -12.47 -42.30 23.67
N VAL A 61 -12.87 -41.21 23.02
CA VAL A 61 -12.27 -39.87 23.21
C VAL A 61 -12.45 -39.40 24.65
N LEU A 62 -13.62 -39.59 25.25
CA LEU A 62 -13.90 -39.17 26.63
C LEU A 62 -13.04 -39.94 27.64
N ILE A 63 -12.95 -41.27 27.52
CA ILE A 63 -12.14 -42.09 28.43
C ILE A 63 -10.65 -41.80 28.24
N LEU A 64 -10.16 -41.67 27.00
CA LEU A 64 -8.76 -41.27 26.75
C LEU A 64 -8.43 -39.92 27.40
N THR A 65 -9.34 -38.96 27.30
CA THR A 65 -9.16 -37.64 27.93
C THR A 65 -9.16 -37.74 29.45
N GLY A 66 -10.08 -38.53 30.02
CA GLY A 66 -10.11 -38.79 31.46
C GLY A 66 -8.82 -39.46 31.96
N LEU A 67 -8.28 -40.42 31.21
CA LEU A 67 -7.00 -41.08 31.47
C LEU A 67 -5.84 -40.08 31.41
N ALA A 68 -5.82 -39.18 30.41
CA ALA A 68 -4.79 -38.15 30.27
C ALA A 68 -4.82 -37.12 31.42
N LEU A 69 -6.02 -36.69 31.83
CA LEU A 69 -6.21 -35.80 32.99
C LEU A 69 -5.84 -36.49 34.31
N PHE A 70 -6.13 -37.78 34.44
CA PHE A 70 -5.72 -38.58 35.59
C PHE A 70 -4.19 -38.71 35.68
N PHE A 71 -3.53 -39.01 34.55
CA PHE A 71 -2.07 -39.01 34.44
C PHE A 71 -1.49 -37.67 34.89
N LEU A 72 -2.02 -36.56 34.37
CA LEU A 72 -1.56 -35.22 34.74
C LEU A 72 -1.75 -34.92 36.23
N LYS A 73 -2.88 -35.30 36.81
CA LYS A 73 -3.12 -35.11 38.24
C LYS A 73 -2.12 -35.90 39.09
N MET A 74 -1.78 -37.13 38.70
CA MET A 74 -0.79 -37.95 39.41
C MET A 74 0.62 -37.39 39.27
N ASP A 75 1.00 -36.99 38.06
CA ASP A 75 2.31 -36.41 37.76
C ASP A 75 2.54 -35.11 38.56
N ALA A 76 1.51 -34.25 38.61
CA ALA A 76 1.52 -33.05 39.44
C ALA A 76 1.62 -33.36 40.95
N ALA A 77 0.95 -34.41 41.44
CA ALA A 77 0.98 -34.80 42.85
C ALA A 77 2.35 -35.33 43.32
N GLN A 78 3.17 -35.86 42.40
CA GLN A 78 4.50 -36.38 42.70
C GLN A 78 5.59 -35.30 42.71
N GLY A 79 5.23 -34.02 42.56
CA GLY A 79 6.19 -32.91 42.64
C GLY A 79 7.19 -32.86 41.49
N GLN A 80 7.01 -33.68 40.44
CA GLN A 80 7.80 -33.59 39.20
C GLN A 80 7.39 -32.41 38.31
N SER A 81 6.44 -31.58 38.78
CA SER A 81 6.18 -30.22 38.28
C SER A 81 7.48 -29.40 38.36
N ARG A 82 8.26 -29.49 37.28
CA ARG A 82 9.54 -28.84 37.08
C ARG A 82 9.34 -27.33 37.22
N ASN A 83 9.74 -26.82 38.37
CA ASN A 83 10.04 -25.41 38.65
C ASN A 83 8.91 -24.42 38.23
N GLU A 84 7.88 -24.31 39.08
CA GLU A 84 6.72 -23.42 38.95
C GLU A 84 7.02 -21.90 38.91
N SER A 85 8.29 -21.49 38.90
CA SER A 85 8.68 -20.08 38.91
C SER A 85 8.63 -19.41 37.53
N ASP A 86 8.76 -20.17 36.43
CA ASP A 86 8.75 -19.60 35.07
C ASP A 86 7.43 -19.86 34.34
N TRP A 87 6.64 -18.79 34.16
CA TRP A 87 5.37 -18.80 33.44
C TRP A 87 5.53 -19.07 31.92
N ARG A 88 6.76 -18.97 31.39
CA ARG A 88 7.06 -19.34 30.00
C ARG A 88 7.25 -20.84 29.81
N HIS A 89 7.48 -21.58 30.89
CA HIS A 89 7.60 -23.02 30.80
C HIS A 89 6.29 -23.63 30.30
N GLN A 90 6.37 -24.43 29.23
CA GLN A 90 5.24 -25.17 28.67
C GLN A 90 5.56 -26.66 28.70
N ASP A 91 4.63 -27.46 29.22
CA ASP A 91 4.73 -28.91 29.29
C ASP A 91 4.32 -29.52 27.95
N TRP A 92 5.17 -29.34 26.94
CA TRP A 92 4.94 -29.81 25.58
C TRP A 92 4.50 -31.27 25.46
N PRO A 93 5.03 -32.24 26.24
CA PRO A 93 4.57 -33.63 26.17
C PRO A 93 3.09 -33.79 26.51
N VAL A 94 2.64 -33.16 27.60
CA VAL A 94 1.24 -33.23 28.03
C VAL A 94 0.35 -32.44 27.06
N ILE A 95 0.80 -31.25 26.64
CA ILE A 95 0.10 -30.46 25.64
C ILE A 95 -0.12 -31.29 24.37
N GLY A 96 0.90 -32.03 23.92
CA GLY A 96 0.83 -32.93 22.77
C GLY A 96 -0.16 -34.08 22.95
N ILE A 97 -0.22 -34.69 24.14
CA ILE A 97 -1.19 -35.76 24.47
C ILE A 97 -2.63 -35.22 24.35
N LEU A 98 -2.94 -34.12 25.03
CA LEU A 98 -4.29 -33.54 25.03
C LEU A 98 -4.67 -33.00 23.65
N ALA A 99 -3.74 -32.31 22.98
CA ALA A 99 -3.94 -31.84 21.62
C ALA A 99 -4.19 -32.99 20.64
N GLY A 100 -3.43 -34.08 20.72
CA GLY A 100 -3.63 -35.27 19.88
C GLY A 100 -5.00 -35.92 20.07
N ILE A 101 -5.46 -36.06 21.32
CA ILE A 101 -6.79 -36.60 21.62
C ILE A 101 -7.89 -35.66 21.09
N SER A 102 -7.70 -34.34 21.19
CA SER A 102 -8.67 -33.36 20.69
C SER A 102 -8.84 -33.39 19.17
N LEU A 103 -7.80 -33.81 18.42
CA LEU A 103 -7.90 -34.01 16.97
C LEU A 103 -8.84 -35.18 16.61
N LEU A 104 -8.92 -36.22 17.44
CA LEU A 104 -9.93 -37.27 17.27
C LEU A 104 -11.34 -36.73 17.47
N ALA A 105 -11.55 -35.83 18.44
CA ALA A 105 -12.84 -35.17 18.64
C ALA A 105 -13.23 -34.30 17.44
N ALA A 106 -12.28 -33.56 16.86
CA ALA A 106 -12.49 -32.78 15.63
C ALA A 106 -12.79 -33.67 14.42
N ALA A 107 -12.11 -34.81 14.30
CA ALA A 107 -12.38 -35.79 13.24
C ALA A 107 -13.78 -36.40 13.40
N LEU A 108 -14.16 -36.78 14.63
CA LEU A 108 -15.49 -37.28 14.96
C LEU A 108 -16.57 -36.26 14.60
N LEU A 109 -16.34 -34.98 14.91
CA LEU A 109 -17.25 -33.89 14.56
C LEU A 109 -17.56 -33.84 13.06
N ARG A 110 -16.53 -33.97 12.23
CA ARG A 110 -16.68 -33.97 10.77
C ARG A 110 -17.36 -35.24 10.25
N LEU A 111 -16.97 -36.40 10.75
CA LEU A 111 -17.50 -37.70 10.31
C LEU A 111 -18.96 -37.92 10.69
N ASP A 112 -19.38 -37.35 11.82
CA ASP A 112 -20.76 -37.37 12.33
C ASP A 112 -21.58 -36.16 11.86
N ALA A 113 -21.13 -35.48 10.81
CA ALA A 113 -21.83 -34.36 10.18
C ALA A 113 -22.34 -33.30 11.18
N TYR A 114 -21.54 -32.99 12.21
CA TYR A 114 -21.85 -31.97 13.22
C TYR A 114 -23.17 -32.22 13.97
N SER A 115 -23.46 -33.47 14.32
CA SER A 115 -24.60 -33.81 15.19
C SER A 115 -24.46 -33.17 16.58
N ASN A 116 -25.57 -33.11 17.34
CA ASN A 116 -25.55 -32.60 18.72
C ASN A 116 -24.58 -33.37 19.62
N LEU A 117 -24.42 -34.68 19.40
CA LEU A 117 -23.53 -35.51 20.20
C LEU A 117 -22.05 -35.14 19.93
N SER A 118 -21.65 -35.11 18.67
CA SER A 118 -20.27 -34.79 18.29
C SER A 118 -19.91 -33.33 18.58
N LEU A 119 -20.86 -32.39 18.41
CA LEU A 119 -20.72 -31.00 18.87
C LEU A 119 -20.55 -30.91 20.39
N GLY A 120 -21.33 -31.69 21.15
CA GLY A 120 -21.20 -31.76 22.62
C GLY A 120 -19.84 -32.26 23.06
N ILE A 121 -19.33 -33.33 22.44
CA ILE A 121 -18.00 -33.90 22.75
C ILE A 121 -16.89 -32.93 22.37
N PHE A 122 -16.98 -32.30 21.20
CA PHE A 122 -16.02 -31.31 20.76
C PHE A 122 -15.99 -30.08 21.69
N SER A 123 -17.18 -29.57 22.05
CA SER A 123 -17.32 -28.46 23.01
C SER A 123 -16.74 -28.81 24.38
N LEU A 124 -16.98 -30.04 24.84
CA LEU A 124 -16.40 -30.55 26.09
C LEU A 124 -14.87 -30.65 25.99
N MET A 125 -14.33 -31.10 24.86
CA MET A 125 -12.88 -31.07 24.65
C MET A 125 -12.31 -29.66 24.73
N LEU A 126 -12.92 -28.68 24.04
CA LEU A 126 -12.48 -27.29 24.15
C LEU A 126 -12.54 -26.79 25.60
N ALA A 127 -13.62 -27.10 26.32
CA ALA A 127 -13.75 -26.76 27.74
C ALA A 127 -12.66 -27.41 28.61
N VAL A 128 -12.31 -28.67 28.36
CA VAL A 128 -11.21 -29.36 29.05
C VAL A 128 -9.87 -28.68 28.77
N HIS A 129 -9.62 -28.25 27.54
CA HIS A 129 -8.38 -27.53 27.19
C HIS A 129 -8.28 -26.20 27.90
N LEU A 130 -9.36 -25.40 27.88
CA LEU A 130 -9.41 -24.11 28.56
C LEU A 130 -9.31 -24.29 30.09
N ALA A 131 -10.01 -25.26 30.66
CA ALA A 131 -9.94 -25.57 32.10
C ALA A 131 -8.53 -26.04 32.51
N SER A 132 -7.88 -26.86 31.69
CA SER A 132 -6.52 -27.33 31.95
C SER A 132 -5.51 -26.19 31.87
N ALA A 133 -5.58 -25.37 30.82
CA ALA A 133 -4.78 -24.15 30.70
C ALA A 133 -5.01 -23.19 31.89
N TRP A 134 -6.24 -23.12 32.41
CA TRP A 134 -6.58 -22.25 33.54
C TRP A 134 -6.04 -22.79 34.88
N ARG A 135 -6.08 -24.11 35.05
CA ARG A 135 -5.72 -24.79 36.29
C ARG A 135 -4.22 -24.95 36.47
N TRP A 136 -3.47 -25.14 35.39
CA TRP A 136 -2.03 -25.44 35.40
C TRP A 136 -1.23 -24.46 34.53
N ARG A 137 -0.21 -23.81 35.12
CA ARG A 137 0.59 -22.78 34.44
C ARG A 137 1.45 -23.32 33.28
N GLY A 138 1.83 -24.60 33.31
CA GLY A 138 2.59 -25.25 32.24
C GLY A 138 1.77 -25.54 30.97
N LEU A 139 0.46 -25.29 30.97
CA LEU A 139 -0.44 -25.71 29.88
C LEU A 139 -1.12 -24.55 29.16
N ASN A 140 -0.63 -23.32 29.28
CA ASN A 140 -1.28 -22.14 28.70
C ASN A 140 -1.38 -22.20 27.17
N ALA A 141 -0.45 -22.87 26.49
CA ALA A 141 -0.53 -23.09 25.05
C ALA A 141 -1.78 -23.90 24.63
N LEU A 142 -2.41 -24.67 25.53
CA LEU A 142 -3.69 -25.34 25.24
C LEU A 142 -4.83 -24.36 24.97
N ALA A 143 -4.79 -23.15 25.53
CA ALA A 143 -5.80 -22.12 25.22
C ALA A 143 -5.70 -21.66 23.77
N ALA A 144 -4.48 -21.41 23.29
CA ALA A 144 -4.23 -21.08 21.89
C ALA A 144 -4.56 -22.27 20.96
N TRP A 145 -4.19 -23.48 21.36
CA TRP A 145 -4.56 -24.70 20.62
C TRP A 145 -6.07 -24.88 20.54
N ALA A 146 -6.81 -24.68 21.63
CA ALA A 146 -8.27 -24.77 21.64
C ALA A 146 -8.89 -23.74 20.67
N GLY A 147 -8.37 -22.52 20.63
CA GLY A 147 -8.82 -21.49 19.67
C GLY A 147 -8.54 -21.89 18.22
N LEU A 148 -7.33 -22.40 17.94
CA LEU A 148 -6.95 -22.91 16.61
C LEU A 148 -7.81 -24.10 16.17
N LEU A 149 -8.01 -25.06 17.07
CA LEU A 149 -8.82 -26.25 16.82
C LEU A 149 -10.29 -25.87 16.58
N CYS A 150 -10.83 -24.94 17.37
CA CYS A 150 -12.18 -24.41 17.19
C CYS A 150 -12.32 -23.73 15.83
N GLY A 151 -11.39 -22.84 15.47
CA GLY A 151 -11.35 -22.20 14.15
C GLY A 151 -11.28 -23.23 13.03
N PHE A 152 -10.36 -24.21 13.11
CA PHE A 152 -10.21 -25.26 12.10
C PHE A 152 -11.47 -26.14 11.94
N ALA A 153 -12.07 -26.56 13.05
CA ALA A 153 -13.30 -27.34 13.04
C ALA A 153 -14.47 -26.54 12.45
N TYR A 154 -14.56 -25.25 12.77
CA TYR A 154 -15.58 -24.36 12.23
C TYR A 154 -15.40 -24.13 10.73
N LEU A 155 -14.16 -23.87 10.28
CA LEU A 155 -13.78 -23.80 8.85
C LEU A 155 -14.09 -25.10 8.08
N GLY A 156 -14.05 -26.24 8.74
CA GLY A 156 -14.40 -27.53 8.15
C GLY A 156 -15.91 -27.80 8.05
N TRP A 157 -16.76 -26.95 8.62
CA TRP A 157 -18.20 -27.15 8.67
C TRP A 157 -18.84 -26.76 7.34
N HIS A 158 -19.26 -27.77 6.59
CA HIS A 158 -19.99 -27.60 5.34
C HIS A 158 -21.50 -27.54 5.62
N VAL A 159 -22.17 -26.47 5.18
CA VAL A 159 -23.62 -26.28 5.36
C VAL A 159 -24.32 -26.60 4.04
N PRO A 160 -24.98 -27.78 3.89
CA PRO A 160 -25.37 -28.33 2.57
C PRO A 160 -26.52 -27.63 1.81
N ALA A 161 -26.94 -26.41 2.17
CA ALA A 161 -28.20 -25.83 1.69
C ALA A 161 -28.11 -24.46 1.01
N LEU A 162 -26.91 -23.89 0.83
CA LEU A 162 -26.78 -22.49 0.43
C LEU A 162 -26.97 -22.23 -1.09
N LEU A 163 -26.64 -23.20 -1.94
CA LEU A 163 -26.58 -23.01 -3.40
C LEU A 163 -27.96 -22.87 -4.08
N ASP A 164 -29.01 -23.51 -3.57
CA ASP A 164 -30.33 -23.49 -4.19
C ASP A 164 -31.29 -22.45 -3.56
N THR A 165 -31.12 -22.11 -2.28
CA THR A 165 -32.04 -21.22 -1.55
C THR A 165 -31.66 -19.73 -1.59
N LEU A 166 -30.39 -19.38 -1.82
CA LEU A 166 -29.96 -17.97 -1.89
C LEU A 166 -30.51 -17.21 -3.11
N ARG A 167 -30.93 -17.91 -4.18
CA ARG A 167 -31.59 -17.26 -5.33
C ARG A 167 -32.93 -16.59 -4.96
N GLU A 168 -33.55 -16.98 -3.84
CA GLU A 168 -34.81 -16.39 -3.35
C GLU A 168 -34.63 -15.51 -2.10
N TYR A 169 -33.50 -15.62 -1.39
CA TYR A 169 -33.28 -14.95 -0.10
C TYR A 169 -33.03 -13.42 -0.22
N ASP A 170 -32.59 -12.95 -1.40
CA ASP A 170 -31.99 -11.63 -1.57
C ASP A 170 -32.95 -10.51 -2.04
N ARG A 171 -34.28 -10.66 -1.88
CA ARG A 171 -35.24 -9.66 -2.43
C ARG A 171 -36.15 -8.92 -1.46
N PHE A 172 -36.29 -9.28 -0.18
CA PHE A 172 -37.30 -8.60 0.63
C PHE A 172 -36.97 -8.48 2.12
N PHE A 173 -36.87 -7.23 2.58
CA PHE A 173 -36.95 -6.87 4.00
C PHE A 173 -38.25 -7.41 4.62
N GLY A 174 -38.17 -8.02 5.81
CA GLY A 174 -39.27 -7.94 6.78
C GLY A 174 -39.57 -9.20 7.59
N PHE A 175 -39.67 -10.37 6.96
CA PHE A 175 -39.91 -11.64 7.66
C PHE A 175 -39.29 -12.77 6.85
N ALA A 176 -38.02 -13.08 7.16
CA ALA A 176 -37.36 -14.24 6.57
C ALA A 176 -38.02 -15.52 7.09
N PRO A 177 -38.27 -16.55 6.25
CA PRO A 177 -38.49 -17.90 6.76
C PRO A 177 -37.28 -18.31 7.62
N PRO A 178 -37.49 -19.14 8.66
CA PRO A 178 -36.39 -19.56 9.53
C PRO A 178 -35.25 -20.14 8.69
N ALA A 179 -34.03 -19.73 9.00
CA ALA A 179 -32.84 -20.25 8.36
C ALA A 179 -32.89 -21.79 8.35
N PRO A 180 -32.37 -22.48 7.32
CA PRO A 180 -32.26 -23.93 7.34
C PRO A 180 -31.65 -24.36 8.68
N SER A 181 -32.24 -25.35 9.35
CA SER A 181 -31.84 -25.75 10.72
C SER A 181 -30.33 -26.07 10.84
N ALA A 182 -29.68 -26.44 9.75
CA ALA A 182 -28.23 -26.59 9.67
C ALA A 182 -27.46 -25.25 9.77
N LEU A 183 -27.91 -24.20 9.07
CA LEU A 183 -27.32 -22.86 9.13
C LEU A 183 -27.55 -22.22 10.50
N GLU A 184 -28.76 -22.36 11.06
CA GLU A 184 -29.07 -21.87 12.40
C GLU A 184 -28.14 -22.51 13.45
N ARG A 185 -27.98 -23.84 13.43
CA ARG A 185 -27.05 -24.56 14.31
C ARG A 185 -25.60 -24.07 14.15
N PHE A 186 -25.16 -23.88 12.91
CA PHE A 186 -23.82 -23.38 12.61
C PHE A 186 -23.59 -21.97 13.18
N LEU A 187 -24.55 -21.06 13.04
CA LEU A 187 -24.45 -19.70 13.57
C LEU A 187 -24.54 -19.66 15.10
N ILE A 188 -25.45 -20.42 15.71
CA ILE A 188 -25.59 -20.49 17.18
C ILE A 188 -24.33 -21.11 17.81
N ALA A 189 -23.81 -22.20 17.26
CA ALA A 189 -22.59 -22.83 17.75
C ALA A 189 -21.39 -21.89 17.61
N GLY A 190 -21.26 -21.22 16.46
CA GLY A 190 -20.22 -20.21 16.23
C GLY A 190 -20.30 -19.07 17.24
N ALA A 191 -21.46 -18.46 17.43
CA ALA A 191 -21.67 -17.40 18.41
C ALA A 191 -21.36 -17.87 19.83
N GLY A 192 -21.79 -19.08 20.20
CA GLY A 192 -21.48 -19.70 21.49
C GLY A 192 -19.98 -19.86 21.72
N PHE A 193 -19.24 -20.39 20.74
CA PHE A 193 -17.79 -20.52 20.81
C PHE A 193 -17.10 -19.15 20.88
N ALA A 194 -17.48 -18.20 20.02
CA ALA A 194 -16.93 -16.85 20.02
C ALA A 194 -17.09 -16.18 21.40
N LEU A 195 -18.30 -16.21 21.99
CA LEU A 195 -18.55 -15.64 23.31
C LEU A 195 -17.80 -16.39 24.42
N ALA A 196 -17.72 -17.72 24.35
CA ALA A 196 -16.99 -18.52 25.33
C ALA A 196 -15.48 -18.20 25.32
N PHE A 197 -14.84 -18.18 24.14
CA PHE A 197 -13.42 -17.83 24.03
C PHE A 197 -13.14 -16.38 24.42
N ALA A 198 -13.99 -15.45 24.00
CA ALA A 198 -13.86 -14.04 24.38
C ALA A 198 -13.99 -13.87 25.91
N GLY A 199 -15.02 -14.44 26.52
CA GLY A 199 -15.31 -14.31 27.95
C GLY A 199 -14.31 -15.05 28.86
N ILE A 200 -14.08 -16.34 28.60
CA ILE A 200 -13.14 -17.16 29.39
C ILE A 200 -11.72 -16.63 29.18
N GLY A 201 -11.33 -16.34 27.94
CA GLY A 201 -9.99 -15.83 27.67
C GLY A 201 -9.73 -14.48 28.33
N PHE A 202 -10.69 -13.57 28.30
CA PHE A 202 -10.58 -12.29 28.99
C PHE A 202 -10.52 -12.45 30.53
N ALA A 203 -11.32 -13.35 31.10
CA ALA A 203 -11.27 -13.65 32.53
C ALA A 203 -9.91 -14.24 32.95
N ALA A 204 -9.29 -15.07 32.10
CA ALA A 204 -7.95 -15.60 32.31
C ALA A 204 -6.90 -14.49 32.28
N VAL A 205 -7.02 -13.57 31.30
CA VAL A 205 -6.15 -12.41 31.17
C VAL A 205 -6.21 -11.50 32.40
N LYS A 206 -7.38 -11.35 33.03
CA LYS A 206 -7.52 -10.55 34.26
C LYS A 206 -6.87 -11.20 35.48
N THR A 207 -6.78 -12.53 35.54
CA THR A 207 -6.47 -13.27 36.77
C THR A 207 -5.10 -13.96 36.77
N ARG A 208 -4.45 -14.18 35.62
CA ARG A 208 -3.24 -15.01 35.49
C ARG A 208 -2.09 -14.31 34.76
N SER A 209 -0.87 -14.84 34.88
CA SER A 209 0.39 -14.22 34.41
C SER A 209 0.92 -14.70 33.06
N ALA A 210 0.24 -15.65 32.38
CA ALA A 210 0.62 -16.21 31.08
C ALA A 210 -0.34 -15.74 29.97
N LEU A 211 -0.24 -14.45 29.66
CA LEU A 211 -1.31 -13.68 29.04
C LEU A 211 -1.41 -13.85 27.52
N GLU A 212 -0.28 -14.08 26.83
CA GLU A 212 -0.21 -14.01 25.36
C GLU A 212 -1.12 -15.04 24.67
N TYR A 213 -1.10 -16.29 25.13
CA TYR A 213 -1.94 -17.36 24.58
C TYR A 213 -3.43 -17.11 24.79
N TRP A 214 -3.80 -16.61 25.97
CA TRP A 214 -5.19 -16.31 26.32
C TRP A 214 -5.71 -15.08 25.58
N THR A 215 -4.90 -14.02 25.47
CA THR A 215 -5.22 -12.84 24.67
C THR A 215 -5.43 -13.23 23.21
N ALA A 216 -4.50 -14.00 22.63
CA ALA A 216 -4.61 -14.49 21.25
C ALA A 216 -5.87 -15.34 21.04
N ALA A 217 -6.15 -16.31 21.92
CA ALA A 217 -7.35 -17.15 21.82
C ALA A 217 -8.65 -16.33 21.95
N SER A 218 -8.68 -15.36 22.86
CA SER A 218 -9.87 -14.50 23.10
C SER A 218 -10.18 -13.53 21.97
N VAL A 219 -9.18 -13.18 21.15
CA VAL A 219 -9.29 -12.22 20.06
C VAL A 219 -9.46 -12.92 18.71
N LEU A 220 -8.55 -13.85 18.40
CA LEU A 220 -8.50 -14.49 17.08
C LEU A 220 -9.68 -15.43 16.87
N THR A 221 -10.10 -16.19 17.89
CA THR A 221 -11.18 -17.18 17.73
C THR A 221 -12.52 -16.51 17.36
N PRO A 222 -12.99 -15.45 18.07
CA PRO A 222 -14.20 -14.74 17.68
C PRO A 222 -14.11 -14.08 16.31
N LEU A 223 -12.96 -13.49 15.95
CA LEU A 223 -12.76 -12.86 14.64
C LEU A 223 -12.83 -13.88 13.51
N VAL A 224 -12.12 -15.02 13.64
CA VAL A 224 -12.12 -16.09 12.63
C VAL A 224 -13.51 -16.71 12.48
N ILE A 225 -14.21 -16.96 13.58
CA ILE A 225 -15.59 -17.46 13.55
C ILE A 225 -16.49 -16.48 12.80
N LEU A 226 -16.42 -15.19 13.12
CA LEU A 226 -17.27 -14.18 12.48
C LEU A 226 -16.97 -14.06 10.97
N ILE A 227 -15.69 -14.04 10.58
CA ILE A 227 -15.28 -14.00 9.17
C ILE A 227 -15.82 -15.21 8.40
N TYR A 228 -15.68 -16.41 8.97
CA TYR A 228 -16.14 -17.62 8.30
C TYR A 228 -17.66 -17.77 8.30
N ALA A 229 -18.32 -17.36 9.39
CA ALA A 229 -19.77 -17.35 9.45
C ALA A 229 -20.36 -16.42 8.38
N TYR A 230 -19.73 -15.26 8.18
CA TYR A 230 -20.07 -14.33 7.11
C TYR A 230 -19.83 -14.93 5.72
N LEU A 231 -18.65 -15.50 5.48
CA LEU A 231 -18.35 -16.20 4.23
C LEU A 231 -19.39 -17.27 3.90
N GLN A 232 -19.70 -18.15 4.85
CA GLN A 232 -20.62 -19.26 4.62
C GLN A 232 -22.08 -18.82 4.50
N ALA A 233 -22.49 -17.73 5.17
CA ALA A 233 -23.88 -17.28 5.11
C ALA A 233 -24.16 -16.40 3.89
N THR A 234 -23.18 -15.61 3.42
CA THR A 234 -23.41 -14.55 2.41
C THR A 234 -22.47 -14.61 1.22
N GLN A 235 -21.47 -15.51 1.19
CA GLN A 235 -20.45 -15.56 0.12
C GLN A 235 -19.72 -14.22 -0.08
N PHE A 236 -19.51 -13.47 1.00
CA PHE A 236 -18.95 -12.11 1.01
C PHE A 236 -19.82 -11.03 0.35
N GLU A 237 -21.13 -11.27 0.20
CA GLU A 237 -22.10 -10.23 -0.12
C GLU A 237 -22.39 -9.34 1.10
N GLN A 238 -22.94 -8.15 0.85
CA GLN A 238 -23.23 -7.16 1.89
C GLN A 238 -24.28 -7.70 2.87
N SER A 239 -24.04 -7.53 4.18
CA SER A 239 -24.95 -8.00 5.21
C SER A 239 -24.90 -7.14 6.48
N ILE A 240 -26.00 -6.42 6.71
CA ILE A 240 -26.16 -5.58 7.90
C ILE A 240 -26.08 -6.38 9.21
N PRO A 241 -26.74 -7.56 9.37
CA PRO A 241 -26.66 -8.35 10.61
C PRO A 241 -25.22 -8.75 11.00
N PHE A 242 -24.42 -9.23 10.04
CA PHE A 242 -23.01 -9.57 10.28
C PHE A 242 -22.18 -8.32 10.60
N GLY A 243 -22.48 -7.22 9.91
CA GLY A 243 -21.94 -5.91 10.23
C GLY A 243 -22.16 -5.48 11.68
N LEU A 244 -23.41 -5.59 12.16
CA LEU A 244 -23.77 -5.29 13.54
C LEU A 244 -23.08 -6.25 14.52
N ALA A 245 -22.91 -7.53 14.18
CA ALA A 245 -22.14 -8.47 14.97
C ALA A 245 -20.65 -8.05 15.05
N GLY A 246 -20.06 -7.57 13.96
CA GLY A 246 -18.71 -6.99 13.93
C GLY A 246 -18.57 -5.74 14.79
N ILE A 247 -19.56 -4.83 14.75
CA ILE A 247 -19.62 -3.65 15.66
C ILE A 247 -19.73 -4.10 17.12
N GLY A 248 -20.58 -5.10 17.40
CA GLY A 248 -20.70 -5.68 18.74
C GLY A 248 -19.39 -6.27 19.25
N LEU A 249 -18.65 -6.96 18.38
CA LEU A 249 -17.33 -7.51 18.71
C LEU A 249 -16.29 -6.40 18.92
N ALA A 250 -16.32 -5.33 18.11
CA ALA A 250 -15.47 -4.15 18.31
C ALA A 250 -15.76 -3.46 19.66
N ALA A 251 -17.03 -3.33 20.04
CA ALA A 251 -17.45 -2.79 21.33
C ALA A 251 -16.99 -3.70 22.49
N LEU A 252 -17.13 -5.02 22.33
CA LEU A 252 -16.65 -6.01 23.31
C LEU A 252 -15.15 -5.87 23.55
N PHE A 253 -14.33 -5.87 22.49
CA PHE A 253 -12.88 -5.72 22.60
C PHE A 253 -12.47 -4.35 23.16
N THR A 254 -13.20 -3.29 22.82
CA THR A 254 -12.99 -1.97 23.42
C THR A 254 -13.27 -1.97 24.92
N GLY A 255 -14.37 -2.60 25.37
CA GLY A 255 -14.68 -2.75 26.79
C GLY A 255 -13.65 -3.58 27.55
N MET A 256 -13.13 -4.64 26.92
CA MET A 256 -12.03 -5.46 27.45
C MET A 256 -10.75 -4.64 27.60
N ALA A 257 -10.37 -3.89 26.56
CA ALA A 257 -9.21 -3.00 26.58
C ALA A 257 -9.34 -1.93 27.69
N GLU A 258 -10.52 -1.31 27.83
CA GLU A 258 -10.77 -0.28 28.85
C GLU A 258 -10.66 -0.82 30.27
N THR A 259 -11.17 -2.03 30.50
CA THR A 259 -11.09 -2.68 31.81
C THR A 259 -9.65 -2.96 32.21
N LEU A 260 -8.79 -3.36 31.27
CA LEU A 260 -7.36 -3.57 31.53
C LEU A 260 -6.58 -2.25 31.63
N ASN A 261 -7.05 -1.19 30.97
CA ASN A 261 -6.41 0.12 30.95
C ASN A 261 -6.36 0.78 32.33
N ARG A 262 -7.36 0.54 33.19
CA ARG A 262 -7.44 1.12 34.55
C ARG A 262 -6.25 0.79 35.45
N ASP A 263 -5.55 -0.30 35.16
CA ASP A 263 -4.45 -0.80 35.99
C ASP A 263 -3.11 -0.85 35.22
N ILE A 264 -2.96 -0.09 34.12
CA ILE A 264 -1.78 -0.18 33.22
C ILE A 264 -0.47 0.23 33.90
N GLU A 265 -0.50 1.22 34.81
CA GLU A 265 0.72 1.78 35.43
C GLU A 265 1.45 0.76 36.32
N ALA A 266 0.77 -0.32 36.73
CA ALA A 266 1.33 -1.34 37.61
C ALA A 266 2.04 -2.50 36.87
N ASP A 267 1.78 -2.72 35.57
CA ASP A 267 2.26 -3.91 34.86
C ASP A 267 2.42 -3.71 33.34
N THR A 268 3.66 -3.73 32.84
CA THR A 268 4.00 -3.64 31.42
C THR A 268 3.29 -4.72 30.57
N ARG A 269 2.96 -5.88 31.15
CA ARG A 269 2.24 -6.96 30.45
C ARG A 269 0.79 -6.58 30.15
N ARG A 270 0.13 -5.86 31.07
CA ARG A 270 -1.23 -5.37 30.86
C ARG A 270 -1.28 -4.34 29.73
N ALA A 271 -0.24 -3.50 29.61
CA ALA A 271 -0.12 -2.57 28.49
C ALA A 271 -0.06 -3.29 27.12
N TRP A 272 0.67 -4.40 27.02
CA TRP A 272 0.71 -5.23 25.81
C TRP A 272 -0.67 -5.80 25.44
N ASN A 273 -1.37 -6.41 26.40
CA ASN A 273 -2.70 -7.00 26.15
C ASN A 273 -3.75 -5.94 25.81
N THR A 274 -3.75 -4.80 26.51
CA THR A 274 -4.62 -3.67 26.17
C THR A 274 -4.36 -3.24 24.73
N GLY A 275 -3.10 -3.24 24.30
CA GLY A 275 -2.73 -2.97 22.91
C GLY A 275 -3.33 -3.96 21.92
N ILE A 276 -3.27 -5.26 22.20
CA ILE A 276 -3.87 -6.30 21.35
C ILE A 276 -5.39 -6.16 21.29
N TYR A 277 -6.08 -5.99 22.42
CA TYR A 277 -7.54 -5.78 22.40
C TYR A 277 -7.95 -4.50 21.66
N THR A 278 -7.15 -3.42 21.78
CA THR A 278 -7.41 -2.19 21.02
C THR A 278 -7.23 -2.42 19.52
N ALA A 279 -6.18 -3.14 19.11
CA ALA A 279 -5.98 -3.53 17.71
C ALA A 279 -7.10 -4.45 17.20
N ALA A 280 -7.56 -5.39 18.03
CA ALA A 280 -8.67 -6.28 17.74
C ALA A 280 -9.99 -5.52 17.53
N ALA A 281 -10.24 -4.48 18.34
CA ALA A 281 -11.42 -3.62 18.17
C ALA A 281 -11.41 -2.92 16.81
N PHE A 282 -10.26 -2.39 16.38
CA PHE A 282 -10.11 -1.80 15.04
C PHE A 282 -10.25 -2.83 13.92
N ALA A 283 -9.71 -4.04 14.10
CA ALA A 283 -9.88 -5.13 13.14
C ALA A 283 -11.35 -5.56 13.00
N ALA A 284 -12.08 -5.67 14.12
CA ALA A 284 -13.52 -5.95 14.14
C ALA A 284 -14.34 -4.83 13.48
N LEU A 285 -13.94 -3.56 13.68
CA LEU A 285 -14.60 -2.43 13.02
C LEU A 285 -14.35 -2.40 11.51
N ALA A 286 -13.11 -2.69 11.07
CA ALA A 286 -12.77 -2.82 9.66
C ALA A 286 -13.57 -3.96 9.00
N LEU A 287 -13.71 -5.08 9.71
CA LEU A 287 -14.52 -6.21 9.28
C LEU A 287 -16.01 -5.83 9.19
N ALA A 288 -16.55 -5.12 10.19
CA ALA A 288 -17.92 -4.63 10.16
C ALA A 288 -18.18 -3.70 8.97
N PHE A 289 -17.26 -2.77 8.68
CA PHE A 289 -17.37 -1.92 7.50
C PHE A 289 -17.32 -2.71 6.19
N THR A 290 -16.52 -3.77 6.12
CA THR A 290 -16.50 -4.68 4.96
C THR A 290 -17.84 -5.39 4.76
N MET A 291 -18.52 -5.74 5.85
CA MET A 291 -19.83 -6.40 5.80
C MET A 291 -20.98 -5.44 5.49
N ILE A 292 -20.90 -4.18 5.92
CA ILE A 292 -22.00 -3.21 5.79
C ILE A 292 -21.90 -2.37 4.52
N LEU A 293 -20.70 -2.06 4.05
CA LEU A 293 -20.50 -1.03 3.02
C LEU A 293 -20.23 -1.64 1.65
N GLU A 294 -20.81 -1.04 0.62
CA GLU A 294 -20.50 -1.35 -0.77
C GLU A 294 -19.05 -0.98 -1.14
N LYS A 295 -18.55 -1.56 -2.24
CA LYS A 295 -17.15 -1.47 -2.70
C LYS A 295 -16.58 -0.04 -2.73
N GLY A 296 -17.41 0.97 -3.00
CA GLY A 296 -17.00 2.37 -3.02
C GLY A 296 -16.66 2.93 -1.63
N TRP A 297 -17.55 2.69 -0.67
CA TRP A 297 -17.48 3.22 0.70
C TRP A 297 -16.42 2.53 1.57
N LEU A 298 -16.06 1.28 1.24
CA LEU A 298 -15.08 0.51 2.01
C LEU A 298 -13.70 1.20 2.11
N THR A 299 -13.22 1.80 1.01
CA THR A 299 -11.94 2.53 1.02
C THR A 299 -11.99 3.78 1.87
N VAL A 300 -13.11 4.50 1.81
CA VAL A 300 -13.32 5.67 2.66
C VAL A 300 -13.33 5.27 4.13
N ALA A 301 -14.03 4.18 4.47
CA ALA A 301 -14.11 3.69 5.84
C ALA A 301 -12.77 3.21 6.40
N ILE A 302 -11.99 2.44 5.63
CA ILE A 302 -10.66 1.99 6.04
C ILE A 302 -9.70 3.18 6.17
N ALA A 303 -9.78 4.17 5.28
CA ALA A 303 -8.98 5.38 5.41
C ALA A 303 -9.32 6.16 6.69
N LEU A 304 -10.60 6.28 7.05
CA LEU A 304 -11.07 6.92 8.29
C LEU A 304 -10.65 6.18 9.57
N LEU A 305 -10.38 4.87 9.50
CA LEU A 305 -9.80 4.14 10.63
C LEU A 305 -8.39 4.60 10.98
N CYS A 306 -7.60 5.05 9.99
CA CYS A 306 -6.24 5.52 10.19
C CYS A 306 -6.13 6.68 11.19
N PRO A 307 -6.86 7.80 11.03
CA PRO A 307 -6.81 8.90 12.00
C PRO A 307 -7.47 8.52 13.32
N ALA A 308 -8.44 7.59 13.34
CA ALA A 308 -9.03 7.09 14.58
C ALA A 308 -7.98 6.33 15.43
N MET A 309 -7.19 5.43 14.82
CA MET A 309 -6.07 4.77 15.52
C MET A 309 -5.00 5.78 15.94
N ALA A 310 -4.68 6.76 15.10
CA ALA A 310 -3.73 7.81 15.43
C ALA A 310 -4.16 8.61 16.66
N PHE A 311 -5.46 8.95 16.72
CA PHE A 311 -6.05 9.63 17.86
C PHE A 311 -5.99 8.77 19.14
N VAL A 312 -6.36 7.49 19.06
CA VAL A 312 -6.28 6.57 20.20
C VAL A 312 -4.84 6.43 20.67
N GLU A 313 -3.87 6.24 19.77
CA GLU A 313 -2.46 6.15 20.14
C GLU A 313 -1.96 7.46 20.76
N SER A 314 -2.42 8.62 20.29
CA SER A 314 -2.02 9.92 20.87
C SER A 314 -2.42 10.06 22.34
N ARG A 315 -3.48 9.36 22.77
CA ARG A 315 -3.96 9.34 24.16
C ARG A 315 -3.43 8.14 24.96
N ARG A 316 -3.15 7.01 24.29
CA ARG A 316 -2.72 5.76 24.92
C ARG A 316 -1.49 5.20 24.18
N PRO A 317 -0.34 5.00 24.83
CA PRO A 317 0.87 4.56 24.16
C PRO A 317 0.78 3.07 23.75
N VAL A 318 0.08 2.79 22.65
CA VAL A 318 -0.05 1.47 22.03
C VAL A 318 0.70 1.47 20.69
N PRO A 319 2.00 1.09 20.65
CA PRO A 319 2.82 1.19 19.44
C PRO A 319 2.34 0.33 18.27
N VAL A 320 1.53 -0.71 18.56
CA VAL A 320 0.97 -1.61 17.54
C VAL A 320 0.01 -0.88 16.60
N LEU A 321 -0.72 0.13 17.10
CA LEU A 321 -1.72 0.87 16.30
C LEU A 321 -1.09 1.62 15.13
N ARG A 322 0.08 2.23 15.34
CA ARG A 322 0.86 2.86 14.27
C ARG A 322 1.14 1.92 13.10
N LYS A 323 1.63 0.72 13.40
CA LYS A 323 1.96 -0.30 12.39
C LYS A 323 0.72 -0.80 11.68
N LEU A 324 -0.35 -1.06 12.43
CA LEU A 324 -1.64 -1.49 11.90
C LEU A 324 -2.21 -0.42 10.95
N ALA A 325 -2.17 0.85 11.34
CA ALA A 325 -2.66 1.95 10.54
C ALA A 325 -1.86 2.14 9.25
N ALA A 326 -0.54 2.04 9.31
CA ALA A 326 0.30 2.07 8.11
C ALA A 326 0.02 0.87 7.19
N GLY A 327 -0.19 -0.32 7.76
CA GLY A 327 -0.59 -1.51 7.01
C GLY A 327 -1.93 -1.31 6.28
N MET A 328 -2.93 -0.73 6.94
CA MET A 328 -4.22 -0.41 6.32
C MET A 328 -4.10 0.67 5.24
N ALA A 329 -3.31 1.72 5.46
CA ALA A 329 -3.02 2.72 4.43
C ALA A 329 -2.33 2.08 3.21
N ALA A 330 -1.37 1.17 3.43
CA ALA A 330 -0.71 0.44 2.35
C ALA A 330 -1.67 -0.45 1.56
N ILE A 331 -2.60 -1.15 2.23
CA ILE A 331 -3.66 -1.93 1.55
C ILE A 331 -4.56 -1.01 0.70
N VAL A 332 -4.93 0.16 1.22
CA VAL A 332 -5.75 1.13 0.48
C VAL A 332 -5.00 1.68 -0.74
N VAL A 333 -3.70 1.95 -0.63
CA VAL A 333 -2.85 2.34 -1.77
C VAL A 333 -2.69 1.20 -2.78
N ALA A 334 -2.49 -0.04 -2.32
CA ALA A 334 -2.41 -1.21 -3.19
C ALA A 334 -3.72 -1.41 -3.98
N ARG A 335 -4.87 -1.23 -3.32
CA ARG A 335 -6.18 -1.22 -3.97
C ARG A 335 -6.27 -0.12 -5.02
N LEU A 336 -5.82 1.11 -4.72
CA LEU A 336 -5.80 2.23 -5.66
C LEU A 336 -4.96 1.92 -6.91
N ILE A 337 -3.86 1.18 -6.78
CA ILE A 337 -3.03 0.78 -7.92
C ILE A 337 -3.74 -0.29 -8.76
N TYR A 338 -4.35 -1.29 -8.11
CA TYR A 338 -5.02 -2.39 -8.80
C TYR A 338 -6.31 -1.95 -9.50
N GLN A 339 -7.13 -1.14 -8.82
CA GLN A 339 -8.39 -0.61 -9.32
C GLN A 339 -8.49 0.87 -8.93
N PRO A 340 -7.95 1.78 -9.76
CA PRO A 340 -7.94 3.21 -9.48
C PRO A 340 -9.34 3.77 -9.33
N LEU A 341 -10.31 3.25 -10.10
CA LEU A 341 -11.66 3.76 -10.15
C LEU A 341 -12.53 3.15 -9.03
N ILE A 342 -12.80 3.94 -8.00
CA ILE A 342 -13.71 3.56 -6.90
C ILE A 342 -15.17 3.48 -7.37
N THR A 343 -15.53 4.26 -8.41
CA THR A 343 -16.89 4.44 -8.90
C THR A 343 -16.91 4.82 -10.39
N GLU A 344 -17.79 4.21 -11.16
CA GLU A 344 -17.96 4.51 -12.59
C GLU A 344 -18.99 5.62 -12.84
N THR A 345 -19.85 5.91 -11.87
CA THR A 345 -20.98 6.85 -12.00
C THR A 345 -20.90 7.96 -10.96
N PRO A 346 -19.91 8.86 -11.05
CA PRO A 346 -19.67 9.85 -10.01
C PRO A 346 -20.74 10.96 -9.91
N GLY A 347 -21.64 11.05 -10.88
CA GLY A 347 -22.61 12.15 -11.03
C GLY A 347 -22.12 13.20 -12.03
N THR A 348 -22.95 14.20 -12.33
CA THR A 348 -22.66 15.23 -13.36
C THR A 348 -22.20 16.56 -12.80
N MET A 349 -22.33 16.80 -11.49
CA MET A 349 -21.94 18.07 -10.87
C MET A 349 -20.40 18.24 -10.90
N PRO A 350 -19.86 19.35 -11.43
CA PRO A 350 -18.42 19.61 -11.41
C PRO A 350 -17.88 19.70 -9.98
N ILE A 351 -16.74 19.05 -9.69
CA ILE A 351 -15.98 19.10 -8.42
C ILE A 351 -16.73 18.51 -7.21
N PHE A 352 -17.98 18.90 -6.95
CA PHE A 352 -18.80 18.38 -5.84
C PHE A 352 -19.55 17.12 -6.25
N ASN A 353 -18.81 16.15 -6.78
CA ASN A 353 -19.31 14.84 -7.17
C ASN A 353 -18.80 13.75 -6.22
N TRP A 354 -19.19 12.51 -6.48
CA TRP A 354 -18.82 11.36 -5.67
C TRP A 354 -17.31 11.09 -5.62
N LEU A 355 -16.52 11.51 -6.63
CA LEU A 355 -15.05 11.40 -6.62
C LEU A 355 -14.47 12.23 -5.46
N LEU A 356 -14.94 13.47 -5.26
CA LEU A 356 -14.47 14.31 -4.17
C LEU A 356 -14.67 13.64 -2.80
N TYR A 357 -15.78 12.95 -2.59
CA TYR A 357 -16.00 12.19 -1.36
C TYR A 357 -15.12 10.94 -1.30
N ALA A 358 -15.08 10.16 -2.39
CA ALA A 358 -14.38 8.88 -2.46
C ALA A 358 -12.86 9.00 -2.31
N TYR A 359 -12.24 10.08 -2.81
CA TYR A 359 -10.80 10.31 -2.69
C TYR A 359 -10.46 11.45 -1.71
N GLY A 360 -11.27 12.50 -1.63
CA GLY A 360 -11.03 13.64 -0.72
C GLY A 360 -11.07 13.27 0.75
N VAL A 361 -12.00 12.40 1.16
CA VAL A 361 -12.04 11.91 2.55
C VAL A 361 -10.77 11.11 2.90
N PRO A 362 -10.32 10.13 2.07
CA PRO A 362 -9.02 9.50 2.27
C PRO A 362 -7.82 10.47 2.32
N ILE A 363 -7.77 11.50 1.47
CA ILE A 363 -6.69 12.51 1.50
C ILE A 363 -6.62 13.16 2.88
N LEU A 364 -7.76 13.63 3.40
CA LEU A 364 -7.83 14.28 4.71
C LEU A 364 -7.52 13.30 5.84
N ALA A 365 -8.00 12.06 5.74
CA ALA A 365 -7.78 11.03 6.75
C ALA A 365 -6.29 10.64 6.86
N PHE A 366 -5.61 10.44 5.73
CA PHE A 366 -4.18 10.13 5.71
C PHE A 366 -3.33 11.33 6.14
N ALA A 367 -3.65 12.54 5.68
CA ALA A 367 -2.97 13.76 6.12
C ALA A 367 -3.12 13.97 7.64
N ALA A 368 -4.32 13.80 8.19
CA ALA A 368 -4.57 13.87 9.63
C ALA A 368 -3.78 12.80 10.40
N SER A 369 -3.74 11.56 9.89
CA SER A 369 -2.96 10.47 10.47
C SER A 369 -1.48 10.81 10.54
N ALA A 370 -0.91 11.30 9.43
CA ALA A 370 0.49 11.73 9.37
C ALA A 370 0.78 12.82 10.41
N VAL A 371 -0.06 13.86 10.48
CA VAL A 371 0.10 14.98 11.44
C VAL A 371 0.04 14.51 12.89
N ILE A 372 -0.89 13.62 13.23
CA ILE A 372 -1.06 13.13 14.61
C ILE A 372 0.11 12.22 15.00
N PHE A 373 0.49 11.27 14.15
CA PHE A 373 1.58 10.34 14.44
C PHE A 373 2.95 11.02 14.50
N LEU A 374 3.15 12.06 13.68
CA LEU A 374 4.39 12.82 13.66
C LEU A 374 4.73 13.47 15.02
N ARG A 375 3.71 13.80 15.84
CA ARG A 375 3.92 14.39 17.17
C ARG A 375 4.74 13.49 18.11
N LYS A 376 4.76 12.17 17.86
CA LYS A 376 5.50 11.20 18.67
C LYS A 376 6.85 10.80 18.08
N GLY A 377 7.01 10.92 16.77
CA GLY A 377 8.23 10.48 16.08
C GLY A 377 8.06 10.54 14.58
N ASP A 378 9.18 10.74 13.88
CA ASP A 378 9.26 10.72 12.43
C ASP A 378 9.83 9.36 11.99
N ASP A 379 8.99 8.51 11.40
CA ASP A 379 9.34 7.14 11.03
C ASP A 379 8.76 6.76 9.66
N LEU A 380 9.14 5.57 9.18
CA LEU A 380 8.64 5.03 7.92
C LEU A 380 7.11 4.97 7.86
N TYR A 381 6.45 4.71 8.99
CA TYR A 381 4.99 4.60 9.06
C TYR A 381 4.30 5.94 8.76
N VAL A 382 4.84 7.06 9.26
CA VAL A 382 4.36 8.41 8.91
C VAL A 382 4.50 8.67 7.40
N GLN A 383 5.61 8.23 6.81
CA GLN A 383 5.85 8.39 5.38
C GLN A 383 4.81 7.65 4.52
N VAL A 384 4.34 6.48 4.96
CA VAL A 384 3.26 5.74 4.26
C VAL A 384 1.99 6.59 4.14
N PHE A 385 1.60 7.31 5.20
CA PHE A 385 0.42 8.18 5.15
C PHE A 385 0.63 9.41 4.26
N GLU A 386 1.83 10.00 4.26
CA GLU A 386 2.17 11.11 3.37
C GLU A 386 2.11 10.67 1.89
N ILE A 387 2.68 9.50 1.57
CA ILE A 387 2.62 8.90 0.24
C ILE A 387 1.15 8.64 -0.16
N ALA A 388 0.35 8.05 0.73
CA ALA A 388 -1.05 7.78 0.48
C ALA A 388 -1.85 9.07 0.18
N ALA A 389 -1.66 10.13 0.97
CA ALA A 389 -2.33 11.41 0.76
C ALA A 389 -1.97 12.04 -0.60
N ILE A 390 -0.70 11.99 -1.00
CA ILE A 390 -0.22 12.51 -2.29
C ILE A 390 -0.75 11.66 -3.45
N ALA A 391 -0.74 10.34 -3.32
CA ALA A 391 -1.25 9.42 -4.33
C ALA A 391 -2.74 9.66 -4.60
N PHE A 392 -3.56 9.72 -3.54
CA PHE A 392 -4.98 10.01 -3.65
C PHE A 392 -5.25 11.42 -4.22
N THR A 393 -4.44 12.42 -3.86
CA THR A 393 -4.55 13.78 -4.42
C THR A 393 -4.27 13.79 -5.92
N THR A 394 -3.24 13.06 -6.34
CA THR A 394 -2.85 12.96 -7.76
C THR A 394 -3.95 12.27 -8.57
N VAL A 395 -4.50 11.17 -8.06
CA VAL A 395 -5.60 10.44 -8.73
C VAL A 395 -6.87 11.27 -8.74
N LEU A 396 -7.24 11.93 -7.64
CA LEU A 396 -8.43 12.80 -7.59
C LEU A 396 -8.36 13.90 -8.64
N ILE A 397 -7.24 14.62 -8.73
CA ILE A 397 -7.06 15.66 -9.75
C ILE A 397 -7.18 15.07 -11.17
N GLY A 398 -6.56 13.92 -11.42
CA GLY A 398 -6.69 13.24 -12.71
C GLY A 398 -8.14 12.88 -13.06
N LEU A 399 -8.87 12.29 -12.12
CA LEU A 399 -10.26 11.89 -12.35
C LEU A 399 -11.20 13.10 -12.49
N GLU A 400 -10.99 14.17 -11.73
CA GLU A 400 -11.75 15.43 -11.88
C GLU A 400 -11.49 16.09 -13.22
N VAL A 401 -10.25 16.05 -13.75
CA VAL A 401 -9.95 16.54 -15.10
C VAL A 401 -10.74 15.76 -16.14
N ARG A 402 -10.74 14.42 -16.08
CA ARG A 402 -11.55 13.58 -16.99
C ARG A 402 -13.04 13.86 -16.85
N HIS A 403 -13.52 13.97 -15.61
CA HIS A 403 -14.91 14.28 -15.29
C HIS A 403 -15.35 15.59 -15.95
N LEU A 404 -14.56 16.65 -15.81
CA LEU A 404 -14.83 17.98 -16.37
C LEU A 404 -14.82 17.97 -17.90
N LEU A 405 -13.83 17.32 -18.53
CA LEU A 405 -13.68 17.33 -19.99
C LEU A 405 -14.74 16.49 -20.70
N TYR A 406 -15.22 15.43 -20.06
CA TYR A 406 -16.13 14.45 -20.68
C TYR A 406 -17.52 14.41 -20.04
N ASN A 407 -17.98 15.55 -19.48
CA ASN A 407 -19.32 15.74 -18.92
C ASN A 407 -19.74 14.63 -17.93
N GLY A 408 -18.82 14.24 -17.05
CA GLY A 408 -19.04 13.21 -16.03
C GLY A 408 -18.58 11.80 -16.42
N ASN A 409 -18.19 11.56 -17.68
CA ASN A 409 -17.69 10.25 -18.10
C ASN A 409 -16.17 10.11 -17.86
N VAL A 410 -15.82 9.55 -16.70
CA VAL A 410 -14.42 9.30 -16.31
C VAL A 410 -13.76 8.13 -17.07
N VAL A 411 -14.54 7.27 -17.73
CA VAL A 411 -14.07 6.08 -18.47
C VAL A 411 -14.07 6.31 -19.98
N SER A 412 -14.13 7.57 -20.42
CA SER A 412 -14.00 7.93 -21.85
C SER A 412 -12.77 7.27 -22.48
N GLU A 413 -12.87 6.74 -23.70
CA GLU A 413 -11.71 6.21 -24.45
C GLU A 413 -10.92 7.31 -25.17
N ARG A 414 -11.40 8.57 -25.12
CA ARG A 414 -10.72 9.69 -25.74
C ARG A 414 -9.38 9.95 -25.06
N PHE A 415 -8.41 10.27 -25.90
CA PHE A 415 -7.04 10.62 -25.53
C PHE A 415 -6.59 11.75 -26.45
N ASP A 416 -6.73 12.99 -26.01
CA ASP A 416 -6.44 14.18 -26.80
C ASP A 416 -5.37 15.07 -26.15
N LEU A 417 -4.82 15.99 -26.95
CA LEU A 417 -3.76 16.88 -26.50
C LEU A 417 -4.24 17.82 -25.38
N THR A 418 -5.53 18.22 -25.36
CA THR A 418 -6.06 19.12 -24.33
C THR A 418 -6.04 18.44 -22.97
N GLU A 419 -6.58 17.23 -22.90
CA GLU A 419 -6.59 16.40 -21.70
C GLU A 419 -5.17 16.16 -21.19
N MET A 420 -4.26 15.69 -22.05
CA MET A 420 -2.88 15.44 -21.67
C MET A 420 -2.15 16.70 -21.21
N SER A 421 -2.50 17.85 -21.76
CA SER A 421 -1.95 19.12 -21.33
C SER A 421 -2.40 19.51 -19.92
N ILE A 422 -3.68 19.31 -19.60
CA ILE A 422 -4.19 19.58 -18.25
C ILE A 422 -3.57 18.61 -17.24
N HIS A 423 -3.42 17.32 -17.58
CA HIS A 423 -2.72 16.37 -16.71
C HIS A 423 -1.25 16.76 -16.49
N THR A 424 -0.55 17.15 -17.55
CA THR A 424 0.84 17.60 -17.50
C THR A 424 1.01 18.83 -16.61
N LEU A 425 0.13 19.83 -16.77
CA LEU A 425 0.10 21.02 -15.93
C LEU A 425 -0.24 20.66 -14.47
N SER A 426 -1.15 19.71 -14.26
CA SER A 426 -1.50 19.23 -12.92
C SER A 426 -0.31 18.58 -12.22
N TRP A 427 0.42 17.69 -12.91
CA TRP A 427 1.61 17.04 -12.36
C TRP A 427 2.76 18.03 -12.13
N ALA A 428 3.00 18.96 -13.06
CA ALA A 428 4.01 20.02 -12.89
C ALA A 428 3.65 20.99 -11.75
N GLY A 429 2.38 21.37 -11.62
CA GLY A 429 1.88 22.22 -10.56
C GLY A 429 1.98 21.55 -9.18
N LEU A 430 1.56 20.29 -9.07
CA LEU A 430 1.78 19.49 -7.85
C LEU A 430 3.26 19.36 -7.52
N SER A 431 4.10 19.10 -8.52
CA SER A 431 5.55 19.03 -8.35
C SER A 431 6.10 20.34 -7.76
N LEU A 432 5.75 21.48 -8.33
CA LEU A 432 6.16 22.79 -7.82
C LEU A 432 5.67 23.04 -6.38
N GLY A 433 4.41 22.71 -6.08
CA GLY A 433 3.82 22.87 -4.75
C GLY A 433 4.50 21.99 -3.70
N LEU A 434 4.68 20.71 -4.01
CA LEU A 434 5.39 19.74 -3.14
C LEU A 434 6.85 20.10 -2.97
N ASN A 435 7.49 20.67 -4.00
CA ASN A 435 8.86 21.15 -3.93
C ASN A 435 9.01 22.27 -2.89
N ARG A 436 8.13 23.28 -2.97
CA ARG A 436 8.07 24.40 -2.01
C ARG A 436 7.72 23.95 -0.60
N LEU A 437 6.77 23.04 -0.47
CA LEU A 437 6.37 22.51 0.84
C LEU A 437 7.46 21.61 1.43
N GLY A 438 8.15 20.85 0.59
CA GLY A 438 9.26 19.96 0.96
C GLY A 438 10.49 20.72 1.44
N SER A 439 10.84 21.85 0.82
CA SER A 439 11.93 22.71 1.29
C SER A 439 11.60 23.38 2.62
N TRP A 440 10.34 23.82 2.80
CA TRP A 440 9.90 24.45 4.04
C TRP A 440 9.77 23.47 5.21
N ARG A 441 9.11 22.32 4.99
CA ARG A 441 8.87 21.29 6.03
C ARG A 441 10.03 20.30 6.21
N LYS A 442 11.04 20.35 5.33
CA LYS A 442 12.21 19.43 5.29
C LYS A 442 11.83 17.94 5.23
N ARG A 443 10.73 17.60 4.54
CA ARG A 443 10.21 16.23 4.44
C ARG A 443 10.76 15.52 3.20
N VAL A 444 11.29 14.31 3.40
CA VAL A 444 11.89 13.50 2.34
C VAL A 444 10.85 13.07 1.31
N VAL A 445 9.68 12.61 1.76
CA VAL A 445 8.59 12.14 0.90
C VAL A 445 8.13 13.23 -0.06
N LEU A 446 7.93 14.47 0.41
CA LEU A 446 7.51 15.59 -0.43
C LEU A 446 8.54 15.88 -1.53
N SER A 447 9.83 15.80 -1.21
CA SER A 447 10.90 16.01 -2.18
C SER A 447 10.90 14.93 -3.28
N TYR A 448 10.80 13.64 -2.91
CA TYR A 448 10.74 12.57 -3.91
C TYR A 448 9.43 12.57 -4.70
N ALA A 449 8.30 12.86 -4.07
CA ALA A 449 7.02 13.00 -4.76
C ALA A 449 7.07 14.15 -5.79
N SER A 450 7.71 15.28 -5.45
CA SER A 450 7.93 16.37 -6.41
C SER A 450 8.75 15.91 -7.62
N LEU A 451 9.78 15.09 -7.41
CA LEU A 451 10.61 14.53 -8.47
C LEU A 451 9.81 13.57 -9.36
N VAL A 452 9.02 12.68 -8.78
CA VAL A 452 8.23 11.69 -9.53
C VAL A 452 7.17 12.37 -10.39
N LEU A 453 6.37 13.28 -9.82
CA LEU A 453 5.32 13.99 -10.56
C LEU A 453 5.92 14.94 -11.60
N GLY A 454 7.00 15.64 -11.25
CA GLY A 454 7.72 16.50 -12.18
C GLY A 454 8.34 15.70 -13.33
N GLY A 455 8.92 14.53 -13.04
CA GLY A 455 9.44 13.61 -14.04
C GLY A 455 8.35 13.07 -14.97
N ALA A 456 7.19 12.70 -14.42
CA ALA A 456 6.04 12.27 -15.21
C ALA A 456 5.58 13.36 -16.20
N GLY A 457 5.53 14.62 -15.77
CA GLY A 457 5.21 15.72 -16.69
C GLY A 457 6.34 16.04 -17.68
N ILE A 458 7.62 15.82 -17.35
CA ILE A 458 8.73 15.90 -18.33
C ILE A 458 8.56 14.82 -19.40
N ILE A 459 8.25 13.58 -19.01
CA ILE A 459 7.97 12.49 -19.94
C ILE A 459 6.76 12.82 -20.81
N SER A 460 5.71 13.38 -20.22
CA SER A 460 4.51 13.80 -20.95
C SER A 460 4.81 14.90 -21.97
N THR A 461 5.51 15.97 -21.58
CA THR A 461 5.88 17.05 -22.51
C THR A 461 6.81 16.56 -23.63
N MET A 462 7.89 15.87 -23.28
CA MET A 462 8.90 15.46 -24.26
C MET A 462 8.47 14.28 -25.13
N GLY A 463 7.73 13.32 -24.57
CA GLY A 463 7.27 12.14 -25.29
C GLY A 463 5.89 12.34 -25.90
N VAL A 464 4.89 12.72 -25.09
CA VAL A 464 3.50 12.79 -25.55
C VAL A 464 3.25 14.06 -26.37
N HIS A 465 3.57 15.24 -25.86
CA HIS A 465 3.20 16.49 -26.55
C HIS A 465 4.06 16.76 -27.80
N LEU A 466 5.38 16.53 -27.72
CA LEU A 466 6.28 16.82 -28.85
C LEU A 466 6.27 15.73 -29.92
N LEU A 467 6.08 14.45 -29.54
CA LEU A 467 6.20 13.33 -30.48
C LEU A 467 4.86 12.69 -30.84
N LEU A 468 4.03 12.33 -29.85
CA LEU A 468 2.82 11.53 -30.10
C LEU A 468 1.61 12.36 -30.54
N LEU A 469 1.31 13.43 -29.81
CA LEU A 469 0.11 14.26 -29.97
C LEU A 469 0.42 15.65 -30.55
N ASN A 470 1.57 15.78 -31.23
CA ASN A 470 1.94 17.05 -31.83
C ASN A 470 1.02 17.36 -33.02
N PRO A 471 0.29 18.49 -33.04
CA PRO A 471 -0.64 18.81 -34.11
C PRO A 471 0.03 18.94 -35.49
N LEU A 472 1.35 19.14 -35.53
CA LEU A 472 2.15 19.11 -36.76
C LEU A 472 2.12 17.70 -37.43
N PHE A 473 2.07 16.64 -36.63
CA PHE A 473 2.07 15.25 -37.08
C PHE A 473 0.66 14.66 -37.12
N THR A 474 -0.19 14.94 -36.12
CA THR A 474 -1.54 14.40 -36.05
C THR A 474 -2.53 15.14 -36.95
N ASN A 475 -2.21 16.40 -37.29
CA ASN A 475 -3.08 17.29 -38.05
C ASN A 475 -4.46 17.51 -37.39
N ASP A 476 -4.51 17.40 -36.06
CA ASP A 476 -5.66 17.81 -35.26
C ASP A 476 -5.81 19.33 -35.25
N THR A 477 -7.04 19.82 -35.05
CA THR A 477 -7.31 21.26 -34.98
C THR A 477 -6.91 21.82 -33.61
N ILE A 478 -6.16 22.93 -33.60
CA ILE A 478 -5.74 23.60 -32.35
C ILE A 478 -6.74 24.66 -31.84
N GLY A 479 -7.92 24.73 -32.45
CA GLY A 479 -8.92 25.79 -32.24
C GLY A 479 -8.88 26.90 -33.29
N SER A 480 -9.86 27.80 -33.25
CA SER A 480 -10.04 28.89 -34.25
C SER A 480 -9.38 30.22 -33.86
N GLY A 481 -8.87 30.34 -32.64
CA GLY A 481 -8.20 31.54 -32.16
C GLY A 481 -6.82 31.72 -32.79
N PRO A 482 -6.44 32.93 -33.24
CA PRO A 482 -5.13 33.16 -33.86
C PRO A 482 -3.97 33.11 -32.85
N VAL A 483 -4.23 33.43 -31.58
CA VAL A 483 -3.23 33.43 -30.50
C VAL A 483 -3.69 32.62 -29.28
N PHE A 484 -4.96 32.78 -28.89
CA PHE A 484 -5.55 31.96 -27.83
C PHE A 484 -6.01 30.62 -28.40
N ASN A 485 -5.08 29.70 -28.50
CA ASN A 485 -5.27 28.36 -29.04
C ASN A 485 -4.73 27.30 -28.08
N GLN A 486 -4.91 26.03 -28.43
CA GLN A 486 -4.48 24.87 -27.64
C GLN A 486 -2.97 24.83 -27.39
N LEU A 487 -2.14 25.49 -28.22
CA LEU A 487 -0.68 25.50 -28.07
C LEU A 487 -0.23 26.24 -26.81
N ILE A 488 -1.00 27.22 -26.33
CA ILE A 488 -0.72 27.86 -25.04
C ILE A 488 -0.79 26.82 -23.92
N LEU A 489 -1.84 26.01 -23.91
CA LEU A 489 -2.08 24.98 -22.91
C LEU A 489 -1.06 23.84 -23.02
N ALA A 490 -0.72 23.43 -24.24
CA ALA A 490 0.13 22.28 -24.51
C ALA A 490 1.63 22.57 -24.46
N TYR A 491 2.07 23.80 -24.77
CA TYR A 491 3.48 24.12 -24.91
C TYR A 491 3.92 25.30 -24.03
N LEU A 492 3.24 26.44 -24.11
CA LEU A 492 3.66 27.64 -23.37
C LEU A 492 3.54 27.45 -21.85
N LEU A 493 2.37 27.06 -21.34
CA LEU A 493 2.13 26.91 -19.90
C LEU A 493 3.02 25.83 -19.26
N PRO A 494 3.19 24.62 -19.85
CA PRO A 494 4.14 23.65 -19.32
C PRO A 494 5.58 24.19 -19.32
N GLY A 495 6.00 24.88 -20.40
CA GLY A 495 7.31 25.51 -20.47
C GLY A 495 7.55 26.53 -19.36
N LEU A 496 6.56 27.41 -19.10
CA LEU A 496 6.61 28.39 -18.02
C LEU A 496 6.66 27.72 -16.63
N LEU A 497 5.86 26.69 -16.38
CA LEU A 497 5.88 25.96 -15.10
C LEU A 497 7.22 25.27 -14.85
N TYR A 498 7.79 24.58 -15.85
CA TYR A 498 9.11 23.96 -15.71
C TYR A 498 10.24 25.00 -15.56
N GLY A 499 10.10 26.15 -16.21
CA GLY A 499 10.99 27.30 -15.97
C GLY A 499 10.92 27.76 -14.52
N LEU A 500 9.70 27.90 -13.97
CA LEU A 500 9.49 28.28 -12.58
C LEU A 500 10.05 27.24 -11.59
N ILE A 501 9.87 25.94 -11.86
CA ILE A 501 10.48 24.85 -11.09
C ILE A 501 12.01 24.97 -11.09
N SER A 502 12.62 25.15 -12.27
CA SER A 502 14.07 25.29 -12.40
C SER A 502 14.62 26.52 -11.67
N LEU A 503 13.87 27.62 -11.63
CA LEU A 503 14.30 28.88 -10.99
C LEU A 503 14.12 28.87 -9.47
N THR A 504 13.05 28.24 -8.98
CA THR A 504 12.67 28.26 -7.56
C THR A 504 13.19 27.06 -6.77
N GLY A 505 13.53 25.96 -7.43
CA GLY A 505 13.99 24.73 -6.79
C GLY A 505 15.45 24.73 -6.33
N LYS A 506 16.09 25.88 -6.06
CA LYS A 506 17.54 25.94 -5.77
C LYS A 506 17.97 25.18 -4.51
N ASP A 507 17.07 24.97 -3.56
CA ASP A 507 17.32 24.26 -2.29
C ASP A 507 16.99 22.75 -2.35
N VAL A 508 16.85 22.18 -3.56
CA VAL A 508 16.33 20.83 -3.77
C VAL A 508 17.46 19.82 -3.91
N ARG A 509 17.26 18.62 -3.34
CA ARG A 509 18.23 17.51 -3.31
C ARG A 509 18.64 16.96 -4.68
N HIS A 510 17.93 17.30 -5.76
CA HIS A 510 18.09 16.66 -7.07
C HIS A 510 18.46 17.69 -8.16
N PRO A 511 19.74 18.04 -8.31
CA PRO A 511 20.17 19.08 -9.25
C PRO A 511 19.93 18.72 -10.72
N TYR A 512 20.00 17.43 -11.07
CA TYR A 512 19.75 16.95 -12.44
C TYR A 512 18.29 17.18 -12.88
N TYR A 513 17.34 17.03 -11.96
CA TYR A 513 15.92 17.27 -12.24
C TYR A 513 15.65 18.75 -12.57
N LEU A 514 16.24 19.68 -11.82
CA LEU A 514 16.09 21.12 -12.09
C LEU A 514 16.70 21.52 -13.43
N ARG A 515 17.86 20.94 -13.77
CA ARG A 515 18.48 21.14 -15.09
C ARG A 515 17.59 20.60 -16.21
N ALA A 516 17.04 19.40 -16.04
CA ALA A 516 16.09 18.82 -17.00
C ALA A 516 14.84 19.69 -17.16
N ALA A 517 14.27 20.19 -16.06
CA ALA A 517 13.15 21.14 -16.08
C ALA A 517 13.52 22.43 -16.85
N GLY A 518 14.71 22.99 -16.63
CA GLY A 518 15.18 24.16 -17.38
C GLY A 518 15.33 23.90 -18.88
N ILE A 519 15.84 22.71 -19.27
CA ILE A 519 15.92 22.31 -20.69
C ILE A 519 14.52 22.17 -21.28
N VAL A 520 13.61 21.48 -20.59
CA VAL A 520 12.21 21.32 -21.01
C VAL A 520 11.54 22.68 -21.19
N ALA A 521 11.77 23.63 -20.28
CA ALA A 521 11.24 24.99 -20.40
C ALA A 521 11.66 25.68 -21.71
N LEU A 522 12.94 25.57 -22.06
CA LEU A 522 13.50 26.15 -23.28
C LEU A 522 12.97 25.46 -24.54
N VAL A 523 12.95 24.12 -24.55
CA VAL A 523 12.47 23.32 -25.68
C VAL A 523 10.99 23.58 -25.92
N MET A 524 10.16 23.58 -24.87
CA MET A 524 8.72 23.82 -24.99
C MET A 524 8.41 25.25 -25.44
N ALA A 525 9.16 26.26 -24.98
CA ALA A 525 9.03 27.64 -25.45
C ALA A 525 9.41 27.79 -26.94
N PHE A 526 10.50 27.14 -27.37
CA PHE A 526 10.90 27.11 -28.78
C PHE A 526 9.88 26.39 -29.66
N ALA A 527 9.36 25.24 -29.19
CA ALA A 527 8.31 24.49 -29.87
C ALA A 527 7.01 25.30 -29.99
N TYR A 528 6.59 25.97 -28.91
CA TYR A 528 5.45 26.88 -28.93
C TYR A 528 5.61 27.95 -30.00
N LEU A 529 6.73 28.69 -30.00
CA LEU A 529 6.96 29.75 -30.99
C LEU A 529 6.94 29.23 -32.43
N SER A 530 7.49 28.03 -32.66
CA SER A 530 7.50 27.43 -33.99
C SER A 530 6.09 27.00 -34.42
N LEU A 531 5.35 26.31 -33.57
CA LEU A 531 3.98 25.88 -33.87
C LEU A 531 3.01 27.07 -33.99
N GLU A 532 3.24 28.13 -33.24
CA GLU A 532 2.44 29.35 -33.30
C GLU A 532 2.63 30.09 -34.62
N ILE A 533 3.86 30.15 -35.15
CA ILE A 533 4.10 30.67 -36.51
C ILE A 533 3.31 29.83 -37.52
N ARG A 534 3.39 28.49 -37.43
CA ARG A 534 2.60 27.62 -38.30
C ARG A 534 1.11 27.93 -38.18
N ALA A 535 0.59 28.11 -36.96
CA ALA A 535 -0.80 28.42 -36.69
C ALA A 535 -1.26 29.75 -37.30
N LEU A 536 -0.43 30.79 -37.24
CA LEU A 536 -0.77 32.11 -37.77
C LEU A 536 -0.88 32.15 -39.30
N PHE A 537 -0.09 31.33 -39.99
CA PHE A 537 -0.09 31.28 -41.46
C PHE A 537 -1.03 30.23 -42.05
N GLN A 538 -1.45 29.24 -41.25
CA GLN A 538 -2.36 28.18 -41.70
C GLN A 538 -3.82 28.46 -41.31
N SER A 539 -4.73 28.32 -42.25
CA SER A 539 -6.16 28.56 -42.00
C SER A 539 -6.80 27.42 -41.19
N HIS A 540 -7.80 27.76 -40.36
CA HIS A 540 -8.62 26.84 -39.58
C HIS A 540 -7.88 26.02 -38.50
N GLY A 541 -6.66 26.42 -38.10
CA GLY A 541 -5.93 25.77 -37.02
C GLY A 541 -5.41 24.36 -37.34
N LEU A 542 -5.23 24.03 -38.62
CA LEU A 542 -4.67 22.75 -39.08
C LEU A 542 -3.19 22.92 -39.43
N LEU A 543 -2.30 22.27 -38.67
CA LEU A 543 -0.85 22.52 -38.76
C LEU A 543 -0.08 21.53 -39.64
N GLY A 544 -0.71 20.47 -40.14
CA GLY A 544 -0.06 19.30 -40.71
C GLY A 544 1.09 19.57 -41.70
N LEU A 545 2.12 18.72 -41.64
CA LEU A 545 3.32 18.80 -42.50
C LEU A 545 3.03 18.78 -44.00
N GLN A 546 1.95 18.12 -44.41
CA GLN A 546 1.51 18.02 -45.81
C GLN A 546 1.03 19.34 -46.40
N ARG A 547 0.78 20.37 -45.59
CA ARG A 547 0.29 21.67 -46.06
C ARG A 547 1.45 22.54 -46.57
N ALA A 548 1.22 23.27 -47.65
CA ALA A 548 2.22 24.15 -48.23
C ALA A 548 2.63 25.26 -47.24
N THR A 549 3.92 25.57 -47.22
CA THR A 549 4.53 26.64 -46.41
C THR A 549 4.80 27.83 -47.32
N SER A 550 4.27 29.00 -46.97
CA SER A 550 4.52 30.23 -47.73
C SER A 550 5.92 30.80 -47.45
N ASP A 551 6.47 31.60 -48.37
CA ASP A 551 7.75 32.28 -48.14
C ASP A 551 7.72 33.17 -46.89
N ALA A 552 6.62 33.88 -46.67
CA ALA A 552 6.43 34.73 -45.48
C ALA A 552 6.44 33.90 -44.19
N GLU A 553 5.82 32.71 -44.19
CA GLU A 553 5.89 31.77 -43.08
C GLU A 553 7.33 31.28 -42.87
N MET A 554 8.02 30.92 -43.95
CA MET A 554 9.39 30.42 -43.90
C MET A 554 10.35 31.44 -43.29
N TYR A 555 10.29 32.71 -43.70
CA TYR A 555 11.12 33.78 -43.15
C TYR A 555 10.75 34.14 -41.70
N SER A 556 9.47 33.99 -41.32
CA SER A 556 9.01 34.24 -39.95
C SER A 556 9.67 33.32 -38.92
N TYR A 557 9.88 32.03 -39.26
CA TYR A 557 10.64 31.11 -38.39
C TYR A 557 12.03 31.65 -38.06
N SER A 558 12.80 32.08 -39.06
CA SER A 558 14.16 32.61 -38.86
C SER A 558 14.17 33.83 -37.97
N ALA A 559 13.28 34.79 -38.25
CA ALA A 559 13.17 36.03 -37.50
C ALA A 559 12.81 35.78 -36.03
N ILE A 560 11.78 34.96 -35.77
CA ILE A 560 11.34 34.67 -34.40
C ILE A 560 12.36 33.81 -33.65
N TRP A 561 13.01 32.83 -34.29
CA TRP A 561 14.08 32.06 -33.66
C TRP A 561 15.26 32.94 -33.27
N LEU A 562 15.65 33.90 -34.13
CA LEU A 562 16.71 34.86 -33.80
C LEU A 562 16.30 35.77 -32.64
N LEU A 563 15.08 36.31 -32.65
CA LEU A 563 14.53 37.12 -31.56
C LEU A 563 14.47 36.34 -30.24
N TYR A 564 14.03 35.07 -30.28
CA TYR A 564 14.03 34.19 -29.11
C TYR A 564 15.46 33.97 -28.58
N GLY A 565 16.42 33.69 -29.47
CA GLY A 565 17.83 33.59 -29.13
C GLY A 565 18.36 34.86 -28.45
N LEU A 566 18.09 36.05 -29.02
CA LEU A 566 18.49 37.34 -28.44
C LEU A 566 17.81 37.60 -27.08
N ALA A 567 16.54 37.27 -26.94
CA ALA A 567 15.82 37.38 -25.66
C ALA A 567 16.45 36.47 -24.58
N LEU A 568 16.82 35.23 -24.94
CA LEU A 568 17.56 34.33 -24.05
C LEU A 568 18.95 34.89 -23.68
N LEU A 569 19.65 35.56 -24.61
CA LEU A 569 20.93 36.21 -24.32
C LEU A 569 20.74 37.34 -23.30
N GLY A 570 19.77 38.21 -23.55
CA GLY A 570 19.41 39.31 -22.65
C GLY A 570 19.07 38.79 -21.25
N ALA A 571 18.18 37.79 -21.17
CA ALA A 571 17.83 37.14 -19.91
C ALA A 571 19.04 36.47 -19.23
N GLY A 572 19.92 35.80 -19.99
CA GLY A 572 21.14 35.18 -19.48
C GLY A 572 22.18 36.18 -18.95
N VAL A 573 22.26 37.36 -19.55
CA VAL A 573 23.11 38.47 -19.08
C VAL A 573 22.53 39.09 -17.82
N MET A 574 21.23 39.42 -17.83
CA MET A 574 20.52 40.03 -16.69
C MET A 574 20.53 39.12 -15.45
N THR A 575 20.29 37.82 -15.64
CA THR A 575 20.27 36.84 -14.54
C THR A 575 21.64 36.25 -14.20
N ARG A 576 22.69 36.61 -14.96
CA ARG A 576 24.06 36.05 -14.87
C ARG A 576 24.10 34.51 -15.00
N THR A 577 23.17 33.92 -15.74
CA THR A 577 23.04 32.46 -15.88
C THR A 577 23.78 31.95 -17.11
N ARG A 578 24.87 31.20 -16.90
CA ARG A 578 25.67 30.60 -18.01
C ARG A 578 24.83 29.71 -18.93
N ALA A 579 23.92 28.91 -18.37
CA ALA A 579 23.07 28.00 -19.14
C ALA A 579 22.19 28.73 -20.17
N LEU A 580 21.57 29.86 -19.79
CA LEU A 580 20.76 30.67 -20.72
C LEU A 580 21.61 31.27 -21.84
N ARG A 581 22.86 31.65 -21.57
CA ARG A 581 23.79 32.16 -22.59
C ARG A 581 24.19 31.08 -23.60
N TYR A 582 24.43 29.85 -23.14
CA TYR A 582 24.70 28.72 -24.05
C TYR A 582 23.47 28.28 -24.84
N ALA A 583 22.28 28.27 -24.20
CA ALA A 583 21.03 28.00 -24.91
C ALA A 583 20.76 29.05 -26.00
N SER A 584 20.98 30.32 -25.67
CA SER A 584 20.92 31.43 -26.62
C SER A 584 21.90 31.22 -27.79
N PHE A 585 23.16 30.86 -27.52
CA PHE A 585 24.15 30.56 -28.55
C PHE A 585 23.64 29.48 -29.52
N ALA A 586 23.13 28.37 -28.97
CA ALA A 586 22.64 27.26 -29.76
C ALA A 586 21.47 27.67 -30.67
N VAL A 587 20.49 28.42 -30.13
CA VAL A 587 19.32 28.90 -30.88
C VAL A 587 19.73 29.90 -31.96
N VAL A 588 20.64 30.84 -31.66
CA VAL A 588 21.13 31.81 -32.63
C VAL A 588 21.89 31.11 -33.76
N MET A 589 22.78 30.16 -33.42
CA MET A 589 23.50 29.36 -34.42
C MET A 589 22.55 28.53 -35.29
N LEU A 590 21.50 27.94 -34.69
CA LEU A 590 20.47 27.23 -35.43
C LEU A 590 19.72 28.16 -36.40
N SER A 591 19.30 29.34 -35.94
CA SER A 591 18.62 30.34 -36.78
C SER A 591 19.51 30.81 -37.93
N VAL A 592 20.76 31.18 -37.65
CA VAL A 592 21.71 31.61 -38.69
C VAL A 592 21.96 30.49 -39.70
N SER A 593 22.21 29.26 -39.24
CA SER A 593 22.42 28.11 -40.12
C SER A 593 21.21 27.87 -41.02
N LYS A 594 19.99 27.98 -40.46
CA LYS A 594 18.74 27.85 -41.23
C LYS A 594 18.61 28.94 -42.30
N VAL A 595 18.91 30.20 -41.96
CA VAL A 595 18.91 31.31 -42.93
C VAL A 595 19.88 31.04 -44.09
N PHE A 596 21.09 30.57 -43.80
CA PHE A 596 22.09 30.24 -44.82
C PHE A 596 21.67 29.07 -45.71
N LEU A 597 21.16 27.98 -45.12
CA LEU A 597 20.88 26.75 -45.85
C LEU A 597 19.57 26.81 -46.64
N PHE A 598 18.52 27.43 -46.08
CA PHE A 598 17.17 27.37 -46.62
C PHE A 598 16.65 28.72 -47.12
N ASP A 599 16.95 29.84 -46.46
CA ASP A 599 16.38 31.13 -46.87
C ASP A 599 17.15 31.73 -48.06
N MET A 600 18.46 31.50 -48.13
CA MET A 600 19.28 31.99 -49.25
C MET A 600 19.04 31.24 -50.56
N SER A 601 18.52 30.01 -50.53
CA SER A 601 18.20 29.27 -51.77
C SER A 601 17.03 29.88 -52.53
N ASN A 602 16.16 30.65 -51.86
CA ASN A 602 14.98 31.28 -52.45
C ASN A 602 15.26 32.69 -53.01
N LEU A 603 16.48 33.23 -52.83
CA LEU A 603 16.85 34.58 -53.29
C LEU A 603 17.59 34.54 -54.64
N THR A 604 17.17 35.39 -55.59
CA THR A 604 17.83 35.56 -56.90
C THR A 604 18.54 36.91 -57.03
N GLY A 605 19.60 36.97 -57.85
CA GLY A 605 20.27 38.22 -58.24
C GLY A 605 20.90 39.00 -57.08
N ILE A 606 20.60 40.30 -57.01
CA ILE A 606 21.25 41.27 -56.10
C ILE A 606 20.86 41.07 -54.63
N PHE A 607 19.65 40.56 -54.36
CA PHE A 607 19.17 40.33 -52.99
C PHE A 607 19.97 39.24 -52.29
N ARG A 608 20.43 38.22 -53.03
CA ARG A 608 21.30 37.18 -52.48
C ARG A 608 22.66 37.74 -52.05
N ALA A 609 23.26 38.61 -52.87
CA ALA A 609 24.54 39.27 -52.55
C ALA A 609 24.43 40.21 -51.34
N LEU A 610 23.37 41.03 -51.29
CA LEU A 610 23.11 41.91 -50.15
C LEU A 610 22.83 41.12 -48.85
N SER A 611 22.11 40.01 -48.93
CA SER A 611 21.88 39.12 -47.77
C SER A 611 23.17 38.48 -47.26
N PHE A 612 24.12 38.10 -48.13
CA PHE A 612 25.44 37.60 -47.69
C PHE A 612 26.23 38.67 -46.93
N ILE A 613 26.24 39.92 -47.43
CA ILE A 613 26.94 41.03 -46.77
C ILE A 613 26.27 41.36 -45.43
N GLY A 614 24.94 41.50 -45.42
CA GLY A 614 24.17 41.81 -44.22
C GLY A 614 24.29 40.73 -43.15
N LEU A 615 24.18 39.45 -43.54
CA LEU A 615 24.32 38.33 -42.61
C LEU A 615 25.76 38.18 -42.11
N GLY A 616 26.77 38.43 -42.95
CA GLY A 616 28.17 38.49 -42.55
C GLY A 616 28.43 39.56 -41.48
N ALA A 617 27.89 40.77 -41.67
CA ALA A 617 27.97 41.83 -40.67
C ALA A 617 27.26 41.47 -39.36
N VAL A 618 26.07 40.86 -39.43
CA VAL A 618 25.32 40.37 -38.24
C VAL A 618 26.10 39.28 -37.51
N LEU A 619 26.72 38.33 -38.23
CA LEU A 619 27.56 37.28 -37.65
C LEU A 619 28.78 37.85 -36.93
N ILE A 620 29.44 38.85 -37.52
CA ILE A 620 30.57 39.55 -36.88
C ILE A 620 30.09 40.26 -35.60
N GLY A 621 28.96 40.98 -35.68
CA GLY A 621 28.38 41.69 -34.53
C GLY A 621 27.97 40.75 -33.39
N ILE A 622 27.29 39.66 -33.71
CA ILE A 622 26.91 38.62 -32.75
C ILE A 622 28.16 37.95 -32.19
N GLY A 623 29.13 37.57 -33.03
CA GLY A 623 30.40 36.97 -32.61
C GLY A 623 31.15 37.85 -31.59
N TYR A 624 31.24 39.16 -31.84
CA TYR A 624 31.82 40.14 -30.93
C TYR A 624 31.07 40.20 -29.59
N VAL A 625 29.73 40.27 -29.61
CA VAL A 625 28.90 40.27 -28.39
C VAL A 625 29.07 38.97 -27.59
N TYR A 626 29.15 37.83 -28.26
CA TYR A 626 29.30 36.52 -27.63
C TYR A 626 30.68 36.31 -27.00
N GLN A 627 31.76 36.70 -27.69
CA GLN A 627 33.11 36.69 -27.11
C GLN A 627 33.18 37.53 -25.84
N ARG A 628 32.48 38.68 -25.81
CA ARG A 628 32.50 39.56 -24.64
C ARG A 628 31.59 39.10 -23.49
N LEU A 629 30.42 38.53 -23.79
CA LEU A 629 29.36 38.27 -22.78
C LEU A 629 29.20 36.78 -22.40
N VAL A 630 29.60 35.85 -23.26
CA VAL A 630 29.41 34.40 -23.07
C VAL A 630 30.70 33.69 -22.67
N PHE A 631 31.83 34.04 -23.30
CA PHE A 631 33.15 33.45 -23.08
C PHE A 631 34.16 34.49 -22.55
N PRO A 632 34.21 34.81 -21.25
CA PRO A 632 35.22 35.74 -20.74
C PRO A 632 36.63 35.20 -21.07
N ALA A 633 37.46 36.02 -21.70
CA ALA A 633 38.86 35.67 -21.96
C ALA A 633 39.54 35.32 -20.63
N HIS A 634 40.14 34.13 -20.57
CA HIS A 634 41.10 33.79 -19.53
C HIS A 634 42.37 34.56 -19.87
N ASN A 635 42.66 35.65 -19.16
CA ASN A 635 43.99 36.25 -19.22
C ASN A 635 44.92 35.27 -18.51
N GLU A 636 45.61 34.43 -19.29
CA GLU A 636 46.85 33.81 -18.84
C GLU A 636 47.90 34.91 -18.79
N ASP A 637 48.42 35.13 -17.58
CA ASP A 637 49.55 36.00 -17.34
C ASP A 637 50.75 35.57 -18.20
N GLU A 638 51.44 36.59 -18.71
CA GLU A 638 52.70 36.52 -19.42
C GLU A 638 53.69 35.60 -18.70
N GLY A 639 54.04 34.50 -19.35
CA GLY A 639 55.25 33.75 -19.06
C GLY A 639 56.46 34.60 -19.45
N ASP A 640 57.10 35.22 -18.48
CA ASP A 640 58.52 35.56 -18.57
C ASP A 640 59.30 34.26 -18.27
N GLY A 641 59.99 33.76 -19.29
CA GLY A 641 60.56 32.42 -19.32
C GLY A 641 61.84 32.22 -18.49
N PRO A 642 62.44 31.03 -18.60
CA PRO A 642 63.86 31.05 -18.93
C PRO A 642 64.22 30.16 -20.13
N ALA A 643 65.32 30.57 -20.75
CA ALA A 643 65.85 30.15 -22.02
C ALA A 643 66.36 28.69 -22.08
N ALA A 644 66.54 28.29 -23.33
CA ALA A 644 67.06 27.06 -23.94
C ALA A 644 68.29 26.36 -23.27
N PRO A 645 68.58 25.09 -23.67
CA PRO A 645 69.40 24.15 -22.93
C PRO A 645 70.89 24.18 -23.33
N ALA A 646 71.77 23.84 -22.40
CA ALA A 646 73.15 23.41 -22.68
C ALA A 646 73.60 22.40 -21.61
N GLY A 647 74.08 21.24 -22.06
CA GLY A 647 74.55 20.14 -21.20
C GLY A 647 75.88 20.42 -20.51
N ASN A 648 76.25 19.59 -19.53
CA ASN A 648 77.24 18.51 -19.69
C ASN A 648 77.56 17.85 -18.33
N GLU A 649 77.79 16.53 -18.36
CA GLU A 649 78.73 15.71 -17.55
C GLU A 649 78.76 15.69 -16.00
N GLY A 650 78.91 14.46 -15.47
CA GLY A 650 79.43 14.13 -14.13
C GLY A 650 78.45 13.32 -13.27
N ALA A 651 78.51 11.97 -13.26
CA ALA A 651 79.21 11.16 -12.24
C ALA A 651 78.71 11.48 -10.81
N GLU A 652 77.99 10.60 -10.09
CA GLU A 652 78.51 9.39 -9.42
C GLU A 652 77.35 8.63 -8.70
N SER A 653 77.52 7.31 -8.58
CA SER A 653 77.06 6.37 -7.53
C SER A 653 76.17 6.89 -6.37
N ARG A 654 75.13 6.21 -5.86
CA ARG A 654 74.98 4.79 -5.43
C ARG A 654 73.53 4.58 -4.93
N PRO A 655 73.05 3.32 -4.74
CA PRO A 655 71.70 2.97 -4.27
C PRO A 655 71.66 2.66 -2.75
N ASP A 656 70.45 2.32 -2.27
CA ASP A 656 70.02 1.81 -0.93
C ASP A 656 69.10 2.80 -0.20
N GLU A 657 68.05 2.42 0.52
CA GLU A 657 67.51 1.13 0.94
C GLU A 657 66.09 1.42 1.51
N THR A 658 65.22 0.42 1.40
CA THR A 658 64.14 0.01 2.33
C THR A 658 63.73 0.91 3.52
N LYS A 659 62.41 1.04 3.78
CA LYS A 659 61.67 0.26 4.81
C LYS A 659 60.24 0.79 5.02
N GLU A 660 59.33 -0.19 5.06
CA GLU A 660 58.04 -0.28 5.77
C GLU A 660 56.89 0.69 5.46
#